data_AF-A0A1W9HQ44-F1
#
_entry.id   AF-A0A1W9HQ44-F1
#
_cell.length_a   1.000
_cell.length_b   1.000
_cell.length_c   1.000
_cell.angle_alpha   90.00
_cell.angle_beta   90.00
_cell.angle_gamma   90.00
#
_symmetry.space_group_name_H-M   'P 1'
#
loop_
_entity.id
_entity.type
_entity.pdbx_description
1 polymer ?
#
loop_
_entity_poly.entity_id
_entity_poly.type
_entity_poly.pdbx_seq_one_letter_code
_entity_poly.pdbx_strand_id
1 'polypeptide(L)'
;MPNAKLPSLVKRPLVALIASLGVFLVSFDGFANSRISCTEIFALKTANPGIVSEDQLVRHVTNTILLVPEFQYIRDMAKKMGLRVWLFGGTASSFLHYVKWDLARASGIMNLQKDRFDFDFTNIFRSTQDLDIVVDADPKAASQFQNALAERFPHFLGSKGNKWEVRTLRHRMGTPGQFGFKEALLNDADFNNQSTDSNSVGMIEISENGEPVIRDLRHWNQADSVFLSDAINNRISYFRSKNHFTTIRARAGENPEILSVLRLLVKAFQYELTFSDNDYRQIKEIAGEFDSSTVTNSAALRRIRDTAKKLILHAVNIEYAVNRLDELGLREKLIRMGNSREQYNFAWWLAREPLRSKEVGQGTGRTAKDLNIQVVAHETFSFMAYESITRAHSGEPNVLISREKAIGESAAYGDGFYTRIGRIGARGTGWTIRFDVNPNAREGSDFKVDGDYIIFVNKKALTIIQESLSLSLDDLVTLAENEREFRIDSSDLGLLEKLKRRLNAPRITDELEKLIHSHSEDDHYRLVRILNSLENAGVSKLISEDVLNSVIKNISIRLAQLRKSSEDSDVLKYIKTVGPILKNSKTFGLTEGQEFIQYLERIIHGRKGLNLRKEALFEHLLNVDNFENQLDFMRKFSQQELNTIAKEIISWDESPDKRKTQFWTKLNKKWSKAIEDGNLSVIETLIEIGFFNINHKNVSQFSILQLAAYYNQRKIVDWLVASPSFNLNERNSLGFTEVEQLRLVGKSQLADEIEKIRPEAKGRPITVRDRNRKKIADYLLYRKGAPIIDFVRIEPGSFLMGGDILTTISKPFEIMSVDVPQRTYRIITQLSGNRDYYTTSPSHYMGERRPVENVSYEMVSSWIGRLNRLSKTGDARTQAILAELFPGHKRGSIYGRPTEAQYEFVLRLGGVAEGNYAHGNGESKLGDYAVYDADSTAAVGSKKPVFYNGKPLYDLHGNVAKWMEDWYGPPQGGKDPVGPLTGDRRIVRGGGWFNSARSLESGYRGSARPESQSLFSVGIRLIRKIEN
;
A
#
# COMPACT_ATOMS: atom_id res chain seq x y z
N MET A 1 -65.74 -30.46 4.40
CA MET A 1 -66.39 -30.77 5.70
C MET A 1 -66.21 -32.26 6.01
N PRO A 2 -66.20 -32.69 7.29
CA PRO A 2 -66.62 -31.92 8.47
C PRO A 2 -65.67 -31.89 9.70
N ASN A 3 -65.62 -30.68 10.27
CA ASN A 3 -65.60 -30.18 11.66
C ASN A 3 -64.60 -30.69 12.73
N ALA A 4 -63.74 -29.76 13.19
CA ALA A 4 -62.84 -29.87 14.36
C ALA A 4 -62.84 -28.57 15.21
N LYS A 5 -62.58 -28.71 16.53
CA LYS A 5 -62.54 -27.66 17.58
C LYS A 5 -61.09 -27.16 17.84
N LEU A 6 -60.91 -25.89 18.25
CA LEU A 6 -59.93 -25.43 19.29
C LEU A 6 -60.15 -23.93 19.69
N PRO A 7 -59.66 -23.44 20.87
CA PRO A 7 -60.17 -22.22 21.57
C PRO A 7 -59.16 -21.11 22.01
N SER A 8 -59.72 -19.95 22.44
CA SER A 8 -59.41 -19.08 23.62
C SER A 8 -58.52 -17.79 23.59
N LEU A 9 -59.08 -16.76 24.28
CA LEU A 9 -58.54 -15.66 25.12
C LEU A 9 -58.14 -14.26 24.56
N VAL A 10 -58.74 -13.18 25.14
CA VAL A 10 -58.16 -11.91 25.70
C VAL A 10 -59.24 -10.80 25.92
N LYS A 11 -59.23 -10.13 27.10
CA LYS A 11 -59.57 -8.70 27.45
C LYS A 11 -59.93 -8.63 28.97
N ARG A 12 -59.66 -7.62 29.83
CA ARG A 12 -59.10 -6.24 29.91
C ARG A 12 -59.03 -5.87 31.46
N PRO A 13 -58.69 -4.67 32.02
CA PRO A 13 -58.95 -3.27 31.57
C PRO A 13 -57.79 -2.23 31.80
N LEU A 14 -57.61 -1.20 30.96
CA LEU A 14 -58.27 0.14 30.92
C LEU A 14 -58.03 1.12 32.11
N VAL A 15 -56.82 1.20 32.68
CA VAL A 15 -56.41 2.33 33.57
C VAL A 15 -55.09 3.02 33.14
N ALA A 16 -54.37 2.51 32.13
CA ALA A 16 -53.07 3.08 31.73
C ALA A 16 -53.09 4.13 30.59
N LEU A 17 -54.26 4.59 30.12
CA LEU A 17 -54.35 5.44 28.93
C LEU A 17 -54.36 6.96 29.20
N ILE A 18 -54.36 7.41 30.46
CA ILE A 18 -54.43 8.85 30.80
C ILE A 18 -53.07 9.43 31.23
N ALA A 19 -52.04 8.63 31.48
CA ALA A 19 -50.70 9.13 31.83
C ALA A 19 -49.82 9.51 30.61
N SER A 20 -50.24 9.17 29.38
CA SER A 20 -49.41 9.34 28.16
C SER A 20 -49.74 10.59 27.33
N LEU A 21 -50.67 11.44 27.78
CA LEU A 21 -51.16 12.61 27.02
C LEU A 21 -50.77 13.96 27.65
N GLY A 22 -49.94 13.97 28.70
CA GLY A 22 -49.64 15.15 29.52
C GLY A 22 -48.30 15.86 29.31
N VAL A 23 -47.58 15.68 28.19
CA VAL A 23 -46.28 16.38 27.94
C VAL A 23 -46.22 17.16 26.62
N PHE A 24 -47.28 17.16 25.81
CA PHE A 24 -47.37 18.01 24.61
C PHE A 24 -48.25 19.21 24.89
N LEU A 25 -47.73 20.26 25.53
CA LEU A 25 -48.27 21.63 25.48
C LEU A 25 -47.30 22.60 26.17
N VAL A 26 -46.23 22.98 25.47
CA VAL A 26 -45.47 24.22 25.73
C VAL A 26 -45.24 24.94 24.39
N SER A 27 -46.03 25.99 24.18
CA SER A 27 -45.87 27.13 23.24
C SER A 27 -45.42 26.83 21.80
N PHE A 28 -46.40 26.49 20.97
CA PHE A 28 -46.40 26.73 19.52
C PHE A 28 -46.54 28.24 19.25
N ASP A 29 -45.43 28.98 19.22
CA ASP A 29 -45.36 30.31 18.56
C ASP A 29 -43.93 30.70 18.13
N GLY A 30 -42.90 29.96 18.54
CA GLY A 30 -41.52 30.09 18.02
C GLY A 30 -41.20 29.18 16.82
N PHE A 31 -42.09 28.25 16.46
CA PHE A 31 -41.80 27.16 15.52
C PHE A 31 -41.95 27.52 14.03
N ALA A 32 -42.51 28.69 13.72
CA ALA A 32 -42.75 29.11 12.33
C ALA A 32 -41.52 29.72 11.63
N ASN A 33 -40.40 29.95 12.34
CA ASN A 33 -39.21 30.59 11.77
C ASN A 33 -37.87 29.83 11.92
N SER A 34 -37.85 28.62 12.49
CA SER A 34 -36.65 27.77 12.49
C SER A 34 -36.76 26.69 11.42
N ARG A 35 -35.99 26.81 10.34
CA ARG A 35 -35.76 25.72 9.36
C ARG A 35 -34.96 24.59 10.02
N ILE A 36 -35.63 23.79 10.85
CA ILE A 36 -35.11 22.52 11.34
C ILE A 36 -35.21 21.54 10.16
N SER A 37 -34.07 21.17 9.57
CA SER A 37 -34.06 20.19 8.48
C SER A 37 -34.23 18.77 9.04
N CYS A 38 -34.74 17.83 8.22
CA CYS A 38 -34.90 16.41 8.61
C CYS A 38 -33.64 15.72 9.17
N THR A 39 -32.46 16.36 9.10
CA THR A 39 -31.21 15.86 9.71
C THR A 39 -31.14 16.09 11.23
N GLU A 40 -31.85 17.09 11.78
CA GLU A 40 -31.89 17.33 13.24
C GLU A 40 -32.77 16.31 13.98
N ILE A 41 -33.73 15.70 13.28
CA ILE A 41 -34.53 14.56 13.77
C ILE A 41 -33.65 13.30 13.99
N PHE A 42 -32.47 13.22 13.39
CA PHE A 42 -31.62 12.03 13.44
C PHE A 42 -30.71 11.95 14.67
N ALA A 43 -30.23 13.09 15.18
CA ALA A 43 -29.51 13.11 16.46
C ALA A 43 -30.41 12.58 17.61
N LEU A 44 -31.72 12.78 17.49
CA LEU A 44 -32.72 12.42 18.51
C LEU A 44 -33.02 10.92 18.66
N LYS A 45 -32.54 10.03 17.77
CA LYS A 45 -32.78 8.57 17.92
C LYS A 45 -31.79 7.85 18.84
N THR A 46 -30.62 8.44 19.07
CA THR A 46 -29.64 8.03 20.10
C THR A 46 -29.52 9.07 21.22
N ALA A 47 -29.97 10.31 20.97
CA ALA A 47 -30.13 11.35 21.97
C ALA A 47 -31.53 11.31 22.60
N ASN A 48 -31.73 10.36 23.51
CA ASN A 48 -32.53 10.68 24.69
C ASN A 48 -31.54 11.11 25.77
N PRO A 49 -31.27 12.43 25.94
CA PRO A 49 -30.54 12.93 27.10
C PRO A 49 -31.21 12.37 28.36
N GLY A 50 -30.44 11.70 29.23
CA GLY A 50 -30.95 11.13 30.49
C GLY A 50 -31.15 9.61 30.55
N ILE A 51 -30.80 8.82 29.51
CA ILE A 51 -30.79 7.34 29.62
C ILE A 51 -29.68 6.83 30.56
N VAL A 52 -28.57 7.55 30.60
CA VAL A 52 -27.39 7.24 31.41
C VAL A 52 -27.13 8.42 32.34
N SER A 53 -27.17 8.19 33.66
CA SER A 53 -26.74 9.19 34.64
C SER A 53 -25.22 9.23 34.79
N GLU A 54 -24.71 10.32 35.35
CA GLU A 54 -23.27 10.50 35.63
C GLU A 54 -22.73 9.37 36.51
N ASP A 55 -23.36 9.13 37.66
CA ASP A 55 -22.97 8.07 38.59
C ASP A 55 -22.98 6.68 37.97
N GLN A 56 -23.93 6.41 37.06
CA GLN A 56 -23.98 5.12 36.36
C GLN A 56 -22.82 4.99 35.38
N LEU A 57 -22.51 6.04 34.63
CA LEU A 57 -21.41 6.01 33.67
C LEU A 57 -20.06 5.88 34.37
N VAL A 58 -19.80 6.64 35.43
CA VAL A 58 -18.55 6.57 36.21
C VAL A 58 -18.36 5.18 36.80
N ARG A 59 -19.41 4.60 37.43
CA ARG A 59 -19.36 3.23 37.94
C ARG A 59 -19.14 2.20 36.83
N HIS A 60 -19.79 2.36 35.67
CA HIS A 60 -19.60 1.43 34.55
C HIS A 60 -18.18 1.51 33.97
N VAL A 61 -17.61 2.72 33.84
CA VAL A 61 -16.20 2.93 33.47
C VAL A 61 -15.28 2.19 34.45
N THR A 62 -15.54 2.30 35.76
CA THR A 62 -14.77 1.61 36.82
C THR A 62 -14.71 0.11 36.61
N ASN A 63 -15.89 -0.51 36.46
CA ASN A 63 -16.02 -1.95 36.34
C ASN A 63 -15.42 -2.44 35.02
N THR A 64 -15.50 -1.62 33.97
CA THR A 64 -15.08 -1.98 32.62
C THR A 64 -13.58 -1.86 32.39
N ILE A 65 -12.86 -0.99 33.11
CA ILE A 65 -11.39 -0.91 33.02
C ILE A 65 -10.75 -2.28 33.21
N LEU A 66 -11.29 -3.07 34.14
CA LEU A 66 -10.83 -4.42 34.42
C LEU A 66 -11.26 -5.45 33.38
N LEU A 67 -12.09 -5.12 32.40
CA LEU A 67 -12.46 -6.03 31.32
C LEU A 67 -11.53 -5.88 30.11
N VAL A 68 -10.72 -4.81 30.06
CA VAL A 68 -9.74 -4.56 28.99
C VAL A 68 -8.37 -5.10 29.42
N PRO A 69 -7.85 -6.18 28.81
CA PRO A 69 -6.59 -6.83 29.25
C PRO A 69 -5.38 -5.88 29.27
N GLU A 70 -5.31 -4.96 28.31
CA GLU A 70 -4.28 -3.94 28.23
C GLU A 70 -4.30 -3.01 29.44
N PHE A 71 -5.50 -2.61 29.88
CA PHE A 71 -5.67 -1.72 31.03
C PHE A 71 -5.41 -2.42 32.34
N GLN A 72 -5.75 -3.71 32.46
CA GLN A 72 -5.33 -4.54 33.60
C GLN A 72 -3.80 -4.55 33.74
N TYR A 73 -3.07 -4.83 32.65
CA TYR A 73 -1.60 -4.82 32.68
C TYR A 73 -1.04 -3.44 33.07
N ILE A 74 -1.59 -2.37 32.50
CA ILE A 74 -1.16 -0.99 32.81
C ILE A 74 -1.43 -0.67 34.29
N ARG A 75 -2.59 -1.06 34.83
CA ARG A 75 -2.96 -0.89 36.24
C ARG A 75 -2.04 -1.68 37.17
N ASP A 76 -1.75 -2.94 36.84
CA ASP A 76 -0.85 -3.78 37.63
C ASP A 76 0.57 -3.23 37.66
N MET A 77 1.06 -2.74 36.52
CA MET A 77 2.37 -2.11 36.43
C MET A 77 2.41 -0.78 37.21
N ALA A 78 1.36 0.04 37.07
CA ALA A 78 1.22 1.29 37.83
C ALA A 78 1.26 1.02 39.34
N LYS A 79 0.53 0.00 39.81
CA LYS A 79 0.53 -0.42 41.21
C LYS A 79 1.91 -0.86 41.68
N LYS A 80 2.61 -1.71 40.92
CA LYS A 80 3.98 -2.15 41.23
C LYS A 80 4.97 -0.99 41.34
N MET A 81 4.78 0.05 40.52
CA MET A 81 5.66 1.21 40.46
C MET A 81 5.20 2.38 41.34
N GLY A 82 4.05 2.28 42.02
CA GLY A 82 3.47 3.37 42.83
C GLY A 82 3.03 4.59 42.01
N LEU A 83 2.58 4.39 40.77
CA LEU A 83 2.24 5.47 39.83
C LEU A 83 0.74 5.69 39.73
N ARG A 84 0.34 6.96 39.54
CA ARG A 84 -1.00 7.29 39.03
C ARG A 84 -0.97 7.43 37.52
N VAL A 85 -1.91 6.78 36.85
CA VAL A 85 -1.92 6.64 35.39
C VAL A 85 -3.29 7.01 34.83
N TRP A 86 -3.27 7.75 33.73
CA TRP A 86 -4.45 8.29 33.08
C TRP A 86 -4.44 7.96 31.59
N LEU A 87 -5.58 7.56 31.06
CA LEU A 87 -5.87 7.67 29.64
C LEU A 87 -6.08 9.15 29.30
N PHE A 88 -5.60 9.59 28.14
CA PHE A 88 -5.67 11.00 27.76
C PHE A 88 -6.21 11.24 26.34
N GLY A 89 -6.95 12.35 26.19
CA GLY A 89 -7.41 12.86 24.91
C GLY A 89 -8.20 11.83 24.12
N GLY A 90 -7.79 11.56 22.89
CA GLY A 90 -8.50 10.62 22.01
C GLY A 90 -8.63 9.20 22.56
N THR A 91 -7.69 8.77 23.40
CA THR A 91 -7.76 7.46 24.09
C THR A 91 -8.87 7.49 25.14
N ALA A 92 -8.88 8.50 26.01
CA ALA A 92 -9.94 8.68 27.00
C ALA A 92 -11.33 8.79 26.32
N SER A 93 -11.45 9.59 25.25
CA SER A 93 -12.71 9.75 24.51
C SER A 93 -13.22 8.42 23.94
N SER A 94 -12.33 7.63 23.34
CA SER A 94 -12.73 6.37 22.70
C SER A 94 -13.26 5.38 23.73
N PHE A 95 -12.60 5.28 24.88
CA PHE A 95 -13.05 4.43 25.96
C PHE A 95 -14.37 4.92 26.57
N LEU A 96 -14.48 6.20 26.93
CA LEU A 96 -15.70 6.73 27.56
C LEU A 96 -16.93 6.57 26.68
N HIS A 97 -16.83 6.93 25.39
CA HIS A 97 -17.96 6.79 24.48
C HIS A 97 -18.32 5.33 24.21
N TYR A 98 -17.33 4.43 24.14
CA TYR A 98 -17.59 2.99 24.04
C TYR A 98 -18.35 2.45 25.25
N VAL A 99 -17.88 2.76 26.46
CA VAL A 99 -18.51 2.36 27.73
C VAL A 99 -19.91 2.95 27.84
N LYS A 100 -20.11 4.21 27.42
CA LYS A 100 -21.43 4.84 27.36
C LYS A 100 -22.39 4.08 26.44
N TRP A 101 -21.95 3.71 25.24
CA TRP A 101 -22.80 2.96 24.32
C TRP A 101 -23.10 1.55 24.85
N ASP A 102 -22.12 0.87 25.45
CA ASP A 102 -22.38 -0.43 26.10
C ASP A 102 -23.42 -0.30 27.23
N LEU A 103 -23.29 0.72 28.07
CA LEU A 103 -24.24 0.98 29.14
C LEU A 103 -25.63 1.30 28.59
N ALA A 104 -25.72 2.13 27.56
CA ALA A 104 -26.99 2.47 26.92
C ALA A 104 -27.66 1.24 26.27
N ARG A 105 -26.85 0.34 25.67
CA ARG A 105 -27.31 -0.97 25.18
C ARG A 105 -27.84 -1.84 26.32
N ALA A 106 -27.11 -1.94 27.42
CA ALA A 106 -27.53 -2.69 28.61
C ALA A 106 -28.83 -2.13 29.22
N SER A 107 -29.05 -0.83 29.10
CA SER A 107 -30.29 -0.13 29.49
C SER A 107 -31.45 -0.28 28.49
N GLY A 108 -31.31 -1.09 27.44
CA GLY A 108 -32.41 -1.47 26.53
C GLY A 108 -32.46 -0.72 25.20
N ILE A 109 -31.41 0.02 24.82
CA ILE A 109 -31.30 0.59 23.46
C ILE A 109 -31.02 -0.55 22.45
N MET A 110 -32.08 -1.02 21.80
CA MET A 110 -32.10 -2.21 20.93
C MET A 110 -31.35 -2.05 19.60
N ASN A 111 -31.09 -0.83 19.13
CA ASN A 111 -30.36 -0.62 17.88
C ASN A 111 -28.83 -0.70 18.05
N LEU A 112 -28.30 -0.89 19.26
CA LEU A 112 -26.87 -1.04 19.48
C LEU A 112 -26.41 -2.50 19.30
N GLN A 113 -25.48 -2.73 18.38
CA GLN A 113 -24.97 -4.07 18.04
C GLN A 113 -24.28 -4.75 19.23
N LYS A 114 -24.72 -5.95 19.61
CA LYS A 114 -24.34 -6.62 20.87
C LYS A 114 -22.86 -7.06 20.89
N ASP A 115 -22.42 -7.78 19.87
CA ASP A 115 -21.03 -8.31 19.76
C ASP A 115 -19.97 -7.24 19.43
N ARG A 116 -20.32 -5.95 19.48
CA ARG A 116 -19.36 -4.84 19.40
C ARG A 116 -18.82 -4.45 20.77
N PHE A 117 -19.51 -4.84 21.84
CA PHE A 117 -19.20 -4.49 23.23
C PHE A 117 -18.59 -5.67 23.98
N ASP A 118 -17.47 -6.18 23.46
CA ASP A 118 -16.70 -7.30 24.00
C ASP A 118 -15.49 -6.86 24.85
N PHE A 119 -15.28 -5.55 24.97
CA PHE A 119 -14.12 -4.93 25.62
C PHE A 119 -12.76 -5.34 25.04
N ASP A 120 -12.75 -5.89 23.82
CA ASP A 120 -11.52 -6.03 23.05
C ASP A 120 -11.02 -4.63 22.72
N PHE A 121 -9.75 -4.38 23.05
CA PHE A 121 -9.11 -3.10 22.75
C PHE A 121 -9.26 -2.69 21.28
N THR A 122 -9.29 -3.62 20.33
CA THR A 122 -9.45 -3.35 18.89
C THR A 122 -10.88 -2.98 18.45
N ASN A 123 -11.86 -3.14 19.35
CA ASN A 123 -13.23 -2.62 19.23
C ASN A 123 -13.38 -1.24 19.86
N ILE A 124 -12.74 -1.04 21.01
CA ILE A 124 -12.74 0.24 21.72
C ILE A 124 -11.90 1.27 20.93
N PHE A 125 -10.75 0.82 20.46
CA PHE A 125 -9.73 1.60 19.78
C PHE A 125 -9.48 1.05 18.39
N ARG A 126 -9.06 1.90 17.47
CA ARG A 126 -8.74 1.46 16.11
C ARG A 126 -7.35 0.86 16.10
N SER A 127 -7.13 -0.09 15.19
CA SER A 127 -5.85 -0.76 14.99
C SER A 127 -4.65 0.19 14.85
N THR A 128 -4.87 1.42 14.37
CA THR A 128 -3.83 2.43 14.15
C THR A 128 -3.87 3.61 15.13
N GLN A 129 -4.74 3.57 16.14
CA GLN A 129 -4.84 4.62 17.14
C GLN A 129 -3.74 4.45 18.18
N ASP A 130 -2.98 5.52 18.42
CA ASP A 130 -1.97 5.55 19.47
C ASP A 130 -2.64 5.45 20.85
N LEU A 131 -2.00 4.73 21.77
CA LEU A 131 -2.39 4.68 23.17
C LEU A 131 -1.75 5.87 23.91
N ASP A 132 -2.52 6.93 24.12
CA ASP A 132 -2.05 8.14 24.80
C ASP A 132 -2.20 8.01 26.33
N ILE A 133 -1.06 7.87 27.01
CA ILE A 133 -0.97 7.69 28.46
C ILE A 133 -0.30 8.89 29.12
N VAL A 134 -0.85 9.28 30.28
CA VAL A 134 -0.28 10.28 31.17
C VAL A 134 0.01 9.66 32.53
N VAL A 135 1.18 9.95 33.09
CA VAL A 135 1.56 9.51 34.44
C VAL A 135 1.84 10.72 35.34
N ASP A 136 1.47 10.62 36.60
CA ASP A 136 1.93 11.55 37.63
C ASP A 136 3.17 10.92 38.31
N ALA A 137 4.34 11.15 37.71
CA ALA A 137 5.59 10.50 38.09
C ALA A 137 6.81 11.38 37.73
N ASP A 138 7.94 11.14 38.38
CA ASP A 138 9.22 11.73 37.97
C ASP A 138 9.66 11.18 36.59
N PRO A 139 10.58 11.86 35.87
CA PRO A 139 10.96 11.47 34.52
C PRO A 139 11.57 10.06 34.40
N LYS A 140 12.27 9.58 35.43
CA LYS A 140 12.90 8.26 35.43
C LYS A 140 11.85 7.17 35.53
N ALA A 141 10.91 7.30 36.47
CA ALA A 141 9.81 6.36 36.62
C ALA A 141 8.89 6.35 35.38
N ALA A 142 8.59 7.54 34.81
CA ALA A 142 7.86 7.66 33.55
C ALA A 142 8.57 6.97 32.38
N SER A 143 9.90 7.10 32.26
CA SER A 143 10.67 6.42 31.21
C SER A 143 10.66 4.90 31.38
N GLN A 144 10.79 4.40 32.61
CA GLN A 144 10.73 2.96 32.88
C GLN A 144 9.37 2.38 32.52
N PHE A 145 8.29 3.07 32.90
CA PHE A 145 6.93 2.69 32.57
C PHE A 145 6.70 2.71 31.05
N GLN A 146 7.24 3.71 30.36
CA GLN A 146 7.22 3.78 28.90
C GLN A 146 7.86 2.57 28.24
N ASN A 147 9.05 2.17 28.69
CA ASN A 147 9.76 1.03 28.11
C ASN A 147 9.01 -0.30 28.33
N ALA A 148 8.46 -0.51 29.53
CA ALA A 148 7.71 -1.74 29.85
C ALA A 148 6.46 -1.91 28.98
N LEU A 149 5.79 -0.80 28.63
CA LEU A 149 4.62 -0.83 27.77
C LEU A 149 4.97 -0.94 26.28
N ALA A 150 6.07 -0.33 25.85
CA ALA A 150 6.59 -0.52 24.49
C ALA A 150 7.00 -1.98 24.21
N GLU A 151 7.59 -2.66 25.21
CA GLU A 151 7.96 -4.08 25.13
C GLU A 151 6.73 -4.98 25.08
N ARG A 152 5.73 -4.72 25.94
CA ARG A 152 4.53 -5.56 26.03
C ARG A 152 3.56 -5.35 24.88
N PHE A 153 3.39 -4.10 24.41
CA PHE A 153 2.40 -3.72 23.41
C PHE A 153 3.02 -3.03 22.19
N PRO A 154 3.91 -3.71 21.44
CA PRO A 154 4.60 -3.11 20.29
C PRO A 154 3.64 -2.70 19.16
N HIS A 155 2.43 -3.25 19.11
CA HIS A 155 1.42 -2.88 18.11
C HIS A 155 0.76 -1.51 18.40
N PHE A 156 0.81 -0.99 19.63
CA PHE A 156 0.34 0.37 19.96
C PHE A 156 1.36 1.47 19.64
N LEU A 157 2.51 1.11 19.05
CA LEU A 157 3.46 2.07 18.48
C LEU A 157 2.89 2.80 17.25
N GLY A 158 1.80 2.27 16.67
CA GLY A 158 0.92 2.97 15.73
C GLY A 158 1.63 3.55 14.51
N SER A 159 1.12 4.68 14.03
CA SER A 159 1.64 5.40 12.85
C SER A 159 2.88 6.25 13.12
N LYS A 160 3.38 6.25 14.36
CA LYS A 160 4.47 7.13 14.86
C LYS A 160 5.89 6.56 14.67
N GLY A 161 6.03 5.38 14.06
CA GLY A 161 7.32 4.88 13.56
C GLY A 161 8.41 4.70 14.63
N ASN A 162 8.13 3.84 15.63
CA ASN A 162 9.03 3.39 16.72
C ASN A 162 9.05 4.23 18.01
N LYS A 163 8.06 5.09 18.27
CA LYS A 163 8.05 5.93 19.50
C LYS A 163 6.75 5.80 20.28
N TRP A 164 6.78 4.95 21.30
CA TRP A 164 5.82 4.95 22.39
C TRP A 164 6.08 6.20 23.24
N GLU A 165 5.05 6.99 23.56
CA GLU A 165 5.20 8.23 24.33
C GLU A 165 4.29 8.20 25.55
N VAL A 166 4.90 8.33 26.74
CA VAL A 166 4.20 8.62 28.00
C VAL A 166 4.43 10.09 28.33
N ARG A 167 3.35 10.84 28.51
CA ARG A 167 3.43 12.21 29.02
C ARG A 167 3.40 12.20 30.55
N THR A 168 4.05 13.19 31.13
CA THR A 168 4.04 13.45 32.57
C THR A 168 3.06 14.57 32.89
N LEU A 169 2.36 14.43 34.01
CA LEU A 169 1.34 15.40 34.44
C LEU A 169 1.95 16.68 35.02
N ARG A 170 2.97 16.53 35.89
CA ARG A 170 3.54 17.62 36.71
C ARG A 170 5.03 17.88 36.51
N HIS A 171 5.76 16.89 36.00
CA HIS A 171 7.20 16.96 35.83
C HIS A 171 7.56 17.14 34.36
N ARG A 172 8.51 18.00 34.03
CA ARG A 172 9.03 18.11 32.65
C ARG A 172 9.86 16.88 32.27
N MET A 173 9.80 16.49 31.00
CA MET A 173 10.63 15.43 30.43
C MET A 173 11.75 16.06 29.58
N GLY A 174 13.00 15.64 29.81
CA GLY A 174 14.17 16.15 29.07
C GLY A 174 14.55 17.59 29.39
N THR A 175 15.45 18.15 28.57
CA THR A 175 16.00 19.51 28.75
C THR A 175 15.44 20.46 27.71
N PRO A 176 14.98 21.68 28.07
CA PRO A 176 14.49 22.66 27.10
C PRO A 176 15.46 22.87 25.92
N GLY A 177 14.92 22.86 24.70
CA GLY A 177 15.72 23.01 23.47
C GLY A 177 16.40 21.73 22.97
N GLN A 178 16.36 20.62 23.71
CA GLN A 178 16.86 19.32 23.26
C GLN A 178 15.75 18.45 22.65
N PHE A 179 16.17 17.53 21.78
CA PHE A 179 15.29 16.52 21.21
C PHE A 179 14.70 15.64 22.32
N GLY A 180 13.36 15.51 22.35
CA GLY A 180 12.65 14.77 23.39
C GLY A 180 12.16 15.62 24.57
N PHE A 181 12.43 16.93 24.59
CA PHE A 181 11.85 17.84 25.59
C PHE A 181 10.32 17.88 25.49
N LYS A 182 9.65 17.69 26.63
CA LYS A 182 8.21 17.91 26.79
C LYS A 182 7.95 18.58 28.13
N GLU A 183 7.22 19.69 28.09
CA GLU A 183 6.72 20.31 29.31
C GLU A 183 5.65 19.41 29.96
N ALA A 184 5.53 19.50 31.28
CA ALA A 184 4.47 18.86 32.05
C ALA A 184 3.12 19.36 31.57
N LEU A 185 2.15 18.46 31.36
CA LEU A 185 0.87 18.82 30.74
C LEU A 185 0.13 19.96 31.45
N LEU A 186 0.17 20.02 32.79
CA LEU A 186 -0.47 21.10 33.55
C LEU A 186 0.26 22.45 33.43
N ASN A 187 1.56 22.43 33.14
CA ASN A 187 2.40 23.63 33.01
C ASN A 187 2.68 24.01 31.55
N ASP A 188 2.15 23.26 30.58
CA ASP A 188 2.38 23.46 29.15
C ASP A 188 1.53 24.64 28.64
N ALA A 189 2.13 25.83 28.65
CA ALA A 189 1.47 27.07 28.23
C ALA A 189 0.98 27.03 26.77
N ASP A 190 1.69 26.35 25.87
CA ASP A 190 1.27 26.20 24.48
C ASP A 190 0.03 25.30 24.37
N PHE A 191 0.02 24.20 25.14
CA PHE A 191 -1.14 23.30 25.21
C PHE A 191 -2.37 23.98 25.81
N ASN A 192 -2.18 24.78 26.86
CA ASN A 192 -3.26 25.49 27.54
C ASN A 192 -3.83 26.64 26.69
N ASN A 193 -2.98 27.34 25.93
CA ASN A 193 -3.41 28.50 25.15
C ASN A 193 -3.91 28.19 23.73
N GLN A 194 -3.76 26.99 23.18
CA GLN A 194 -4.33 26.66 21.86
C GLN A 194 -5.87 26.49 21.92
N SER A 195 -6.61 26.74 20.84
CA SER A 195 -8.02 26.32 20.75
C SER A 195 -8.13 24.79 20.69
N THR A 196 -9.10 24.20 21.40
CA THR A 196 -9.32 22.74 21.48
C THR A 196 -10.78 22.40 21.80
N ASP A 197 -11.06 21.18 22.24
CA ASP A 197 -12.38 20.65 22.56
C ASP A 197 -12.31 19.76 23.82
N SER A 198 -13.47 19.48 24.41
CA SER A 198 -13.58 18.67 25.64
C SER A 198 -13.00 17.26 25.51
N ASN A 199 -13.14 16.62 24.35
CA ASN A 199 -12.64 15.28 24.11
C ASN A 199 -11.11 15.25 24.02
N SER A 200 -10.49 16.29 23.47
CA SER A 200 -9.03 16.42 23.35
C SER A 200 -8.32 16.70 24.69
N VAL A 201 -9.04 17.12 25.73
CA VAL A 201 -8.48 17.41 27.07
C VAL A 201 -9.00 16.47 28.15
N GLY A 202 -9.91 15.56 27.80
CA GLY A 202 -10.48 14.56 28.70
C GLY A 202 -9.44 13.56 29.20
N MET A 203 -9.60 13.16 30.46
CA MET A 203 -8.72 12.22 31.16
C MET A 203 -9.55 11.20 31.95
N ILE A 204 -9.09 9.96 31.99
CA ILE A 204 -9.70 8.88 32.80
C ILE A 204 -8.59 8.20 33.58
N GLU A 205 -8.65 8.25 34.91
CA GLU A 205 -7.70 7.54 35.77
C GLU A 205 -7.93 6.03 35.70
N ILE A 206 -6.86 5.25 35.58
CA ILE A 206 -6.92 3.78 35.52
C ILE A 206 -6.11 3.09 36.63
N SER A 207 -5.35 3.86 37.42
CA SER A 207 -4.66 3.36 38.61
C SER A 207 -5.63 3.00 39.74
N GLU A 208 -5.22 2.11 40.64
CA GLU A 208 -6.04 1.61 41.73
C GLU A 208 -6.18 2.64 42.86
N ASN A 209 -7.24 3.46 42.83
CA ASN A 209 -7.68 4.32 43.93
C ASN A 209 -9.22 4.46 43.91
N GLY A 210 -9.94 3.37 44.22
CA GLY A 210 -11.37 3.40 44.58
C GLY A 210 -12.37 3.66 43.44
N GLU A 211 -12.20 4.71 42.62
CA GLU A 211 -13.07 5.08 41.49
C GLU A 211 -12.23 5.81 40.41
N PRO A 212 -12.39 5.51 39.10
CA PRO A 212 -11.80 6.26 38.00
C PRO A 212 -12.31 7.67 38.07
N VAL A 213 -11.39 8.61 38.26
CA VAL A 213 -11.73 10.01 38.17
C VAL A 213 -11.73 10.39 36.69
N ILE A 214 -12.88 10.82 36.18
CA ILE A 214 -12.97 11.44 34.86
C ILE A 214 -12.72 12.93 35.06
N ARG A 215 -11.74 13.50 34.36
CA ARG A 215 -11.33 14.91 34.52
C ARG A 215 -11.13 15.61 33.18
N ASP A 216 -11.08 16.94 33.26
CA ASP A 216 -10.58 17.81 32.20
C ASP A 216 -9.22 18.38 32.58
N LEU A 217 -8.23 18.22 31.70
CA LEU A 217 -6.88 18.74 31.93
C LEU A 217 -6.87 20.28 32.13
N ARG A 218 -7.75 21.01 31.43
CA ARG A 218 -7.86 22.48 31.52
C ARG A 218 -8.48 22.98 32.82
N HIS A 219 -9.33 22.16 33.41
CA HIS A 219 -10.08 22.48 34.62
C HIS A 219 -9.69 21.51 35.73
N TRP A 220 -8.39 21.21 35.84
CA TRP A 220 -7.86 20.12 36.68
C TRP A 220 -8.35 20.16 38.14
N ASN A 221 -8.55 21.36 38.69
CA ASN A 221 -8.97 21.59 40.08
C ASN A 221 -10.49 21.74 40.26
N GLN A 222 -11.29 21.68 39.18
CA GLN A 222 -12.74 21.71 39.27
C GLN A 222 -13.27 20.30 39.54
N ALA A 223 -14.39 20.21 40.27
CA ALA A 223 -15.06 18.94 40.54
C ALA A 223 -15.81 18.44 39.30
N ASP A 224 -16.49 19.35 38.60
CA ASP A 224 -17.30 19.02 37.43
C ASP A 224 -16.43 18.88 36.17
N SER A 225 -16.63 17.79 35.42
CA SER A 225 -15.97 17.57 34.14
C SER A 225 -16.90 17.89 32.97
N VAL A 226 -16.50 18.85 32.14
CA VAL A 226 -17.14 19.16 30.86
C VAL A 226 -17.05 17.96 29.93
N PHE A 227 -15.92 17.25 29.90
CA PHE A 227 -15.77 16.03 29.10
C PHE A 227 -16.79 14.94 29.49
N LEU A 228 -17.01 14.72 30.79
CA LEU A 228 -18.02 13.78 31.28
C LEU A 228 -19.44 14.24 30.93
N SER A 229 -19.75 15.51 31.21
CA SER A 229 -21.05 16.11 30.91
C SER A 229 -21.38 16.05 29.41
N ASP A 230 -20.42 16.38 28.55
CA ASP A 230 -20.54 16.28 27.09
C ASP A 230 -20.79 14.84 26.65
N ALA A 231 -20.09 13.87 27.24
CA ALA A 231 -20.28 12.46 26.92
C ALA A 231 -21.72 12.00 27.23
N ILE A 232 -22.24 12.34 28.41
CA ILE A 232 -23.61 12.03 28.85
C ILE A 232 -24.65 12.67 27.92
N ASN A 233 -24.41 13.91 27.51
CA ASN A 233 -25.36 14.71 26.72
C ASN A 233 -25.20 14.55 25.20
N ASN A 234 -24.35 13.63 24.71
CA ASN A 234 -24.00 13.48 23.29
C ASN A 234 -23.56 14.79 22.63
N ARG A 235 -22.74 15.56 23.35
CA ARG A 235 -22.23 16.87 22.94
C ARG A 235 -20.72 16.88 22.88
N ILE A 236 -20.18 17.93 22.27
CA ILE A 236 -18.77 18.28 22.32
C ILE A 236 -18.62 19.79 22.40
N SER A 237 -18.00 20.26 23.46
CA SER A 237 -17.77 21.67 23.75
C SER A 237 -16.49 22.14 23.06
N TYR A 238 -16.54 23.33 22.45
CA TYR A 238 -15.40 23.93 21.77
C TYR A 238 -14.77 25.03 22.66
N PHE A 239 -13.50 24.86 22.97
CA PHE A 239 -12.75 25.80 23.79
C PHE A 239 -11.87 26.70 22.90
N ARG A 240 -12.48 27.76 22.36
CA ARG A 240 -11.76 28.79 21.61
C ARG A 240 -10.89 29.62 22.55
N SER A 241 -9.60 29.72 22.24
CA SER A 241 -8.67 30.50 23.04
C SER A 241 -8.33 31.82 22.35
N LYS A 242 -8.53 32.95 23.05
CA LYS A 242 -8.06 34.27 22.59
C LYS A 242 -6.54 34.32 22.43
N ASN A 243 -5.83 33.45 23.13
CA ASN A 243 -4.37 33.36 23.11
C ASN A 243 -3.84 32.33 22.10
N HIS A 244 -4.70 31.75 21.25
CA HIS A 244 -4.27 30.71 20.31
C HIS A 244 -3.07 31.12 19.45
N PHE A 245 -3.12 32.33 18.90
CA PHE A 245 -2.05 32.91 18.07
C PHE A 245 -0.79 33.31 18.86
N THR A 246 -0.82 33.23 20.19
CA THR A 246 0.37 33.43 21.05
C THR A 246 1.16 32.13 21.26
N THR A 247 0.64 30.97 20.84
CA THR A 247 1.37 29.70 20.96
C THR A 247 2.52 29.62 19.96
N ILE A 248 3.59 28.90 20.28
CA ILE A 248 4.78 28.79 19.41
C ILE A 248 4.38 28.28 18.02
N ARG A 249 3.55 27.23 17.96
CA ARG A 249 3.12 26.61 16.70
C ARG A 249 2.17 27.50 15.88
N ALA A 250 1.30 28.26 16.52
CA ALA A 250 0.42 29.18 15.80
C ALA A 250 1.21 30.35 15.21
N ARG A 251 2.17 30.93 15.97
CA ARG A 251 3.08 31.98 15.46
C ARG A 251 3.92 31.50 14.28
N ALA A 252 4.35 30.24 14.30
CA ALA A 252 5.07 29.63 13.19
C ALA A 252 4.18 29.27 11.97
N GLY A 253 2.86 29.49 12.07
CA GLY A 253 1.88 29.10 11.05
C GLY A 253 1.62 27.58 10.96
N GLU A 254 2.18 26.77 11.87
CA GLU A 254 2.05 25.31 11.89
C GLU A 254 0.72 24.81 12.48
N ASN A 255 0.02 25.69 13.21
CA ASN A 255 -1.24 25.40 13.87
C ASN A 255 -2.27 26.51 13.60
N PRO A 256 -2.74 26.70 12.35
CA PRO A 256 -3.81 27.65 12.06
C PRO A 256 -5.10 27.25 12.78
N GLU A 257 -5.94 28.23 13.13
CA GLU A 257 -7.12 28.02 13.98
C GLU A 257 -8.08 26.96 13.43
N ILE A 258 -8.21 26.86 12.10
CA ILE A 258 -9.01 25.83 11.41
C ILE A 258 -8.65 24.39 11.85
N LEU A 259 -7.40 24.10 12.21
CA LEU A 259 -7.01 22.76 12.68
C LEU A 259 -7.70 22.38 13.99
N SER A 260 -8.05 23.34 14.83
CA SER A 260 -8.85 23.06 16.04
C SER A 260 -10.27 22.62 15.67
N VAL A 261 -10.92 23.29 14.70
CA VAL A 261 -12.24 22.93 14.19
C VAL A 261 -12.21 21.56 13.50
N LEU A 262 -11.22 21.30 12.64
CA LEU A 262 -11.11 19.99 11.97
C LEU A 262 -10.92 18.85 12.97
N ARG A 263 -10.12 19.04 14.03
CA ARG A 263 -9.94 18.04 15.10
C ARG A 263 -11.23 17.80 15.89
N LEU A 264 -11.93 18.88 16.26
CA LEU A 264 -13.26 18.83 16.89
C LEU A 264 -14.24 18.03 16.03
N LEU A 265 -14.34 18.34 14.73
CA LEU A 265 -15.25 17.66 13.80
C LEU A 265 -14.92 16.18 13.63
N VAL A 266 -13.62 15.80 13.58
CA VAL A 266 -13.23 14.38 13.57
C VAL A 266 -13.79 13.65 14.79
N LYS A 267 -13.73 14.25 15.99
CA LYS A 267 -14.28 13.66 17.22
C LYS A 267 -15.81 13.62 17.20
N ALA A 268 -16.45 14.72 16.78
CA ALA A 268 -17.90 14.78 16.63
C ALA A 268 -18.43 13.70 15.68
N PHE A 269 -17.79 13.50 14.53
CA PHE A 269 -18.21 12.48 13.55
C PHE A 269 -17.86 11.06 13.99
N GLN A 270 -16.79 10.91 14.78
CA GLN A 270 -16.36 9.62 15.30
C GLN A 270 -17.33 9.09 16.37
N TYR A 271 -17.94 9.95 17.18
CA TYR A 271 -18.82 9.56 18.29
C TYR A 271 -20.27 10.09 18.17
N GLU A 272 -20.67 10.58 16.99
CA GLU A 272 -21.99 11.19 16.72
C GLU A 272 -22.39 12.30 17.72
N LEU A 273 -21.46 13.22 17.99
CA LEU A 273 -21.66 14.30 18.97
C LEU A 273 -22.21 15.56 18.31
N THR A 274 -23.05 16.27 19.05
CA THR A 274 -23.66 17.55 18.66
C THR A 274 -22.95 18.75 19.27
N PHE A 275 -23.25 19.95 18.78
CA PHE A 275 -22.67 21.21 19.25
C PHE A 275 -23.76 22.05 19.93
N SER A 276 -23.36 22.90 20.87
CA SER A 276 -24.24 23.99 21.31
C SER A 276 -24.39 25.04 20.21
N ASP A 277 -25.46 25.84 20.25
CA ASP A 277 -25.62 26.96 19.31
C ASP A 277 -24.46 27.96 19.39
N ASN A 278 -23.87 28.12 20.57
CA ASN A 278 -22.73 29.00 20.77
C ASN A 278 -21.45 28.43 20.15
N ASP A 279 -21.17 27.14 20.37
CA ASP A 279 -20.01 26.47 19.77
C ASP A 279 -20.16 26.41 18.26
N TYR A 280 -21.36 26.09 17.76
CA TYR A 280 -21.66 26.04 16.34
C TYR A 280 -21.41 27.39 15.66
N ARG A 281 -21.83 28.52 16.27
CA ARG A 281 -21.53 29.86 15.77
C ARG A 281 -20.03 30.12 15.67
N GLN A 282 -19.27 29.80 16.71
CA GLN A 282 -17.81 29.99 16.73
C GLN A 282 -17.10 29.16 15.66
N ILE A 283 -17.44 27.88 15.52
CA ILE A 283 -16.78 27.03 14.51
C ILE A 283 -17.20 27.41 13.09
N LYS A 284 -18.44 27.89 12.91
CA LYS A 284 -18.92 28.39 11.61
C LYS A 284 -18.21 29.68 11.20
N GLU A 285 -17.94 30.57 12.15
CA GLU A 285 -17.11 31.76 11.93
C GLU A 285 -15.70 31.37 11.44
N ILE A 286 -14.99 30.52 12.19
CA ILE A 286 -13.65 30.04 11.82
C ILE A 286 -13.66 29.32 10.47
N ALA A 287 -14.66 28.48 10.23
CA ALA A 287 -14.85 27.79 8.95
C ALA A 287 -15.13 28.75 7.79
N GLY A 288 -15.89 29.81 8.04
CA GLY A 288 -16.19 30.88 7.08
C GLY A 288 -14.95 31.66 6.68
N GLU A 289 -14.14 32.05 7.67
CA GLU A 289 -12.87 32.77 7.51
C GLU A 289 -11.76 31.91 6.90
N PHE A 290 -11.85 30.59 7.03
CA PHE A 290 -10.85 29.70 6.47
C PHE A 290 -10.78 29.82 4.95
N ASP A 291 -9.64 30.34 4.47
CA ASP A 291 -9.22 30.27 3.08
C ASP A 291 -8.00 29.37 2.95
N SER A 292 -8.18 28.24 2.25
CA SER A 292 -7.12 27.28 1.99
C SER A 292 -5.92 27.87 1.23
N SER A 293 -6.10 28.95 0.46
CA SER A 293 -5.03 29.59 -0.30
C SER A 293 -4.02 30.32 0.60
N THR A 294 -4.45 30.69 1.81
CA THR A 294 -3.63 31.43 2.79
C THR A 294 -2.73 30.53 3.63
N VAL A 295 -2.95 29.21 3.62
CA VAL A 295 -2.14 28.26 4.39
C VAL A 295 -0.87 27.92 3.62
N THR A 296 0.21 28.67 3.90
CA THR A 296 1.51 28.51 3.24
C THR A 296 2.47 27.57 3.97
N ASN A 297 2.22 27.29 5.25
CA ASN A 297 3.07 26.41 6.06
C ASN A 297 2.84 24.92 5.68
N SER A 298 3.90 24.23 5.27
CA SER A 298 3.84 22.84 4.79
C SER A 298 3.44 21.83 5.87
N ALA A 299 3.80 22.06 7.13
CA ALA A 299 3.37 21.23 8.25
C ALA A 299 1.86 21.41 8.53
N ALA A 300 1.35 22.63 8.48
CA ALA A 300 -0.08 22.90 8.59
C ALA A 300 -0.87 22.27 7.44
N LEU A 301 -0.42 22.41 6.18
CA LEU A 301 -1.04 21.77 5.02
C LEU A 301 -1.14 20.26 5.17
N ARG A 302 -0.04 19.61 5.57
CA ARG A 302 -0.02 18.16 5.85
C ARG A 302 -1.02 17.77 6.93
N ARG A 303 -1.02 18.48 8.07
CA ARG A 303 -1.94 18.20 9.18
C ARG A 303 -3.41 18.41 8.78
N ILE A 304 -3.70 19.44 7.97
CA ILE A 304 -5.05 19.67 7.44
C ILE A 304 -5.46 18.50 6.54
N ARG A 305 -4.62 18.09 5.57
CA ARG A 305 -4.91 16.97 4.66
C ARG A 305 -5.12 15.66 5.43
N ASP A 306 -4.26 15.36 6.40
CA ASP A 306 -4.34 14.15 7.22
C ASP A 306 -5.61 14.15 8.09
N THR A 307 -5.98 15.31 8.67
CA THR A 307 -7.19 15.45 9.48
C THR A 307 -8.45 15.43 8.61
N ALA A 308 -8.42 16.06 7.44
CA ALA A 308 -9.53 16.10 6.49
C ALA A 308 -9.88 14.70 5.96
N LYS A 309 -8.87 13.85 5.71
CA LYS A 309 -9.07 12.44 5.37
C LYS A 309 -9.84 11.69 6.48
N LYS A 310 -9.52 12.00 7.74
CA LYS A 310 -10.16 11.38 8.91
C LYS A 310 -11.63 11.77 9.03
N LEU A 311 -12.05 12.98 8.64
CA LEU A 311 -13.46 13.40 8.74
C LEU A 311 -14.45 12.39 8.15
N ILE A 312 -14.08 11.78 7.02
CA ILE A 312 -14.93 10.78 6.34
C ILE A 312 -14.56 9.36 6.78
N LEU A 313 -13.25 9.03 6.78
CA LEU A 313 -12.82 7.67 7.12
C LEU A 313 -13.14 7.27 8.56
N HIS A 314 -13.27 8.26 9.45
CA HIS A 314 -13.47 8.04 10.88
C HIS A 314 -14.92 8.20 11.32
N ALA A 315 -15.79 8.72 10.45
CA ALA A 315 -17.20 8.91 10.77
C ALA A 315 -17.89 7.57 11.03
N VAL A 316 -18.60 7.48 12.16
CA VAL A 316 -19.58 6.39 12.40
C VAL A 316 -20.78 6.55 11.48
N ASN A 317 -21.10 7.80 11.12
CA ASN A 317 -22.19 8.17 10.23
C ASN A 317 -21.71 9.23 9.23
N ILE A 318 -21.42 8.77 8.01
CA ILE A 318 -20.88 9.63 6.96
C ILE A 318 -21.91 10.63 6.45
N GLU A 319 -23.20 10.27 6.44
CA GLU A 319 -24.26 11.20 6.06
C GLU A 319 -24.30 12.42 6.99
N TYR A 320 -24.22 12.18 8.31
CA TYR A 320 -24.09 13.24 9.30
C TYR A 320 -22.84 14.09 9.07
N ALA A 321 -21.68 13.45 8.89
CA ALA A 321 -20.41 14.14 8.66
C ALA A 321 -20.45 15.05 7.42
N VAL A 322 -20.97 14.54 6.31
CA VAL A 322 -21.09 15.27 5.04
C VAL A 322 -22.03 16.47 5.19
N ASN A 323 -23.21 16.28 5.78
CA ASN A 323 -24.18 17.37 5.98
C ASN A 323 -23.59 18.50 6.82
N ARG A 324 -22.90 18.18 7.93
CA ARG A 324 -22.26 19.19 8.77
C ARG A 324 -21.13 19.92 8.06
N LEU A 325 -20.34 19.22 7.23
CA LEU A 325 -19.28 19.88 6.45
C LEU A 325 -19.85 20.82 5.37
N ASP A 326 -20.99 20.46 4.77
CA ASP A 326 -21.68 21.29 3.78
C ASP A 326 -22.29 22.54 4.43
N GLU A 327 -22.95 22.39 5.59
CA GLU A 327 -23.53 23.51 6.34
C GLU A 327 -22.49 24.51 6.87
N LEU A 328 -21.28 24.03 7.19
CA LEU A 328 -20.13 24.87 7.55
C LEU A 328 -19.42 25.47 6.32
N GLY A 329 -19.79 25.08 5.09
CA GLY A 329 -19.10 25.48 3.87
C GLY A 329 -17.66 24.95 3.77
N LEU A 330 -17.30 23.95 4.58
CA LEU A 330 -15.94 23.41 4.65
C LEU A 330 -15.68 22.32 3.60
N ARG A 331 -16.70 21.55 3.24
CA ARG A 331 -16.51 20.38 2.36
C ARG A 331 -15.87 20.78 1.04
N GLU A 332 -16.46 21.76 0.34
CA GLU A 332 -15.92 22.26 -0.93
C GLU A 332 -14.56 22.91 -0.79
N LYS A 333 -14.33 23.68 0.29
CA LYS A 333 -13.03 24.32 0.57
C LYS A 333 -11.94 23.26 0.70
N LEU A 334 -12.20 22.18 1.44
CA LEU A 334 -11.27 21.06 1.62
C LEU A 334 -11.10 20.24 0.33
N ILE A 335 -12.16 19.99 -0.45
CA ILE A 335 -12.05 19.30 -1.74
C ILE A 335 -11.12 20.06 -2.69
N ARG A 336 -11.22 21.38 -2.75
CA ARG A 336 -10.34 22.25 -3.57
C ARG A 336 -8.87 22.17 -3.18
N MET A 337 -8.54 21.73 -1.97
CA MET A 337 -7.15 21.55 -1.51
C MET A 337 -6.48 20.27 -2.02
N GLY A 338 -7.23 19.36 -2.65
CA GLY A 338 -6.73 18.07 -3.11
C GLY A 338 -7.28 17.67 -4.48
N ASN A 339 -6.95 16.45 -4.91
CA ASN A 339 -7.41 15.93 -6.18
C ASN A 339 -8.57 14.94 -5.96
N SER A 340 -9.80 15.38 -6.22
CA SER A 340 -10.99 14.54 -6.10
C SER A 340 -11.06 13.40 -7.13
N ARG A 341 -10.22 13.42 -8.17
CA ARG A 341 -10.12 12.35 -9.19
C ARG A 341 -9.05 11.31 -8.84
N GLU A 342 -8.16 11.58 -7.89
CA GLU A 342 -7.12 10.65 -7.48
C GLU A 342 -7.62 9.74 -6.34
N GLN A 343 -7.78 8.45 -6.63
CA GLN A 343 -8.25 7.45 -5.66
C GLN A 343 -7.39 7.48 -4.38
N TYR A 344 -8.03 7.38 -3.22
CA TYR A 344 -7.43 7.43 -1.87
C TYR A 344 -6.85 8.79 -1.42
N ASN A 345 -6.88 9.81 -2.27
CA ASN A 345 -6.65 11.20 -1.86
C ASN A 345 -7.77 11.64 -0.88
N PHE A 346 -7.46 12.53 0.07
CA PHE A 346 -8.47 13.00 1.03
C PHE A 346 -9.63 13.74 0.34
N ALA A 347 -9.35 14.49 -0.73
CA ALA A 347 -10.37 15.16 -1.53
C ALA A 347 -11.25 14.17 -2.29
N TRP A 348 -10.71 13.02 -2.71
CA TRP A 348 -11.50 11.94 -3.32
C TRP A 348 -12.51 11.36 -2.31
N TRP A 349 -12.13 11.22 -1.04
CA TRP A 349 -13.08 10.80 0.01
C TRP A 349 -14.17 11.84 0.27
N LEU A 350 -13.79 13.12 0.35
CA LEU A 350 -14.74 14.20 0.62
C LEU A 350 -15.70 14.46 -0.55
N ALA A 351 -15.28 14.22 -1.79
CA ALA A 351 -16.09 14.46 -2.99
C ALA A 351 -17.17 13.40 -3.25
N ARG A 352 -17.23 12.33 -2.44
CA ARG A 352 -18.21 11.24 -2.60
C ARG A 352 -19.47 11.52 -1.78
N GLU A 353 -20.61 11.18 -2.35
CA GLU A 353 -21.90 11.30 -1.69
C GLU A 353 -22.22 10.03 -0.88
N PRO A 354 -22.69 10.12 0.37
CA PRO A 354 -23.13 8.94 1.11
C PRO A 354 -24.47 8.41 0.62
N LEU A 355 -24.75 7.13 0.91
CA LEU A 355 -26.10 6.58 0.74
C LEU A 355 -27.03 7.36 1.68
N ARG A 356 -28.03 8.03 1.09
CA ARG A 356 -28.89 8.97 1.81
C ARG A 356 -30.06 8.28 2.51
N SER A 357 -30.48 8.84 3.63
CA SER A 357 -31.63 8.39 4.39
C SER A 357 -32.92 9.08 3.94
N LYS A 358 -33.96 8.29 3.65
CA LYS A 358 -35.32 8.76 3.35
C LYS A 358 -36.35 7.97 4.15
N GLU A 359 -37.59 8.44 4.23
CA GLU A 359 -38.69 7.63 4.78
C GLU A 359 -38.91 6.39 3.91
N VAL A 360 -39.06 5.23 4.53
CA VAL A 360 -39.16 3.94 3.85
C VAL A 360 -40.59 3.68 3.40
N GLY A 361 -40.76 3.11 2.21
CA GLY A 361 -42.05 2.65 1.71
C GLY A 361 -42.88 3.71 1.01
N GLN A 362 -42.28 4.86 0.71
CA GLN A 362 -42.89 5.87 -0.18
C GLN A 362 -42.99 5.34 -1.62
N GLY A 363 -44.01 5.74 -2.37
CA GLY A 363 -44.22 5.33 -3.78
C GLY A 363 -45.16 4.14 -3.97
N THR A 364 -45.36 3.73 -5.23
CA THR A 364 -46.38 2.74 -5.64
C THR A 364 -45.81 1.38 -6.07
N GLY A 365 -44.49 1.21 -6.09
CA GLY A 365 -43.84 -0.06 -6.44
C GLY A 365 -44.10 -1.17 -5.43
N ARG A 366 -43.82 -2.41 -5.81
CA ARG A 366 -43.94 -3.60 -4.95
C ARG A 366 -43.03 -3.47 -3.73
N THR A 367 -43.48 -3.98 -2.59
CA THR A 367 -42.64 -3.99 -1.38
C THR A 367 -41.60 -5.09 -1.43
N ALA A 368 -40.52 -4.96 -0.66
CA ALA A 368 -39.53 -6.02 -0.47
C ALA A 368 -40.19 -7.32 0.02
N LYS A 369 -41.23 -7.22 0.87
CA LYS A 369 -42.05 -8.36 1.28
C LYS A 369 -42.77 -9.02 0.10
N ASP A 370 -43.40 -8.24 -0.79
CA ASP A 370 -44.09 -8.76 -1.97
C ASP A 370 -43.12 -9.46 -2.94
N LEU A 371 -41.87 -8.99 -2.98
CA LEU A 371 -40.78 -9.57 -3.79
C LEU A 371 -40.02 -10.70 -3.08
N ASN A 372 -40.41 -11.07 -1.85
CA ASN A 372 -39.71 -12.03 -1.00
C ASN A 372 -38.21 -11.71 -0.79
N ILE A 373 -37.87 -10.42 -0.73
CA ILE A 373 -36.52 -9.92 -0.45
C ILE A 373 -36.42 -9.66 1.06
N GLN A 374 -35.89 -10.64 1.80
CA GLN A 374 -35.70 -10.52 3.24
C GLN A 374 -34.26 -10.20 3.61
N VAL A 375 -33.32 -10.88 2.96
CA VAL A 375 -31.88 -10.75 3.22
C VAL A 375 -31.18 -10.48 1.91
N VAL A 376 -30.23 -9.55 1.94
CA VAL A 376 -29.31 -9.28 0.85
C VAL A 376 -27.88 -9.32 1.35
N ALA A 377 -26.94 -9.60 0.43
CA ALA A 377 -25.52 -9.66 0.72
C ALA A 377 -24.73 -8.71 -0.19
N HIS A 378 -23.77 -8.01 0.41
CA HIS A 378 -22.70 -7.29 -0.27
C HIS A 378 -21.38 -8.04 -0.04
N GLU A 379 -20.43 -7.90 -0.96
CA GLU A 379 -19.12 -8.52 -0.84
C GLU A 379 -18.04 -7.47 -1.02
N THR A 380 -17.00 -7.51 -0.19
CA THR A 380 -15.86 -6.60 -0.30
C THR A 380 -14.53 -7.30 -0.07
N PHE A 381 -13.49 -6.87 -0.79
CA PHE A 381 -12.15 -7.46 -0.69
C PHE A 381 -11.24 -6.74 0.31
N SER A 382 -11.67 -5.58 0.81
CA SER A 382 -10.91 -4.79 1.76
C SER A 382 -11.50 -4.92 3.16
N PHE A 383 -10.72 -5.40 4.12
CA PHE A 383 -11.11 -5.35 5.52
C PHE A 383 -11.45 -3.92 5.97
N MET A 384 -10.81 -2.91 5.37
CA MET A 384 -11.13 -1.51 5.67
C MET A 384 -12.48 -1.06 5.09
N ALA A 385 -12.90 -1.61 3.96
CA ALA A 385 -14.25 -1.38 3.44
C ALA A 385 -15.30 -2.10 4.30
N TYR A 386 -15.03 -3.36 4.70
CA TYR A 386 -15.85 -4.11 5.64
C TYR A 386 -16.07 -3.32 6.94
N GLU A 387 -14.99 -2.87 7.58
CA GLU A 387 -14.99 -2.06 8.80
C GLU A 387 -15.60 -0.66 8.62
N SER A 388 -15.61 -0.12 7.41
CA SER A 388 -16.26 1.16 7.12
C SER A 388 -17.76 0.98 7.08
N ILE A 389 -18.25 -0.03 6.35
CA ILE A 389 -19.68 -0.30 6.14
C ILE A 389 -20.35 -0.71 7.45
N THR A 390 -19.70 -1.59 8.21
CA THR A 390 -20.21 -2.13 9.49
C THR A 390 -19.98 -1.22 10.69
N ARG A 391 -19.47 0.00 10.48
CA ARG A 391 -18.99 0.84 11.58
C ARG A 391 -20.08 1.38 12.50
N ALA A 392 -21.28 1.64 12.00
CA ALA A 392 -22.29 2.29 12.83
C ALA A 392 -22.69 1.37 14.00
N HIS A 393 -22.62 1.88 15.23
CA HIS A 393 -23.09 1.12 16.39
C HIS A 393 -24.60 0.82 16.31
N SER A 394 -25.35 1.63 15.55
CA SER A 394 -26.79 1.50 15.29
C SER A 394 -27.16 0.39 14.30
N GLY A 395 -26.18 -0.27 13.67
CA GLY A 395 -26.40 -1.26 12.62
C GLY A 395 -26.80 -0.67 11.25
N GLU A 396 -26.86 0.66 11.12
CA GLU A 396 -27.10 1.29 9.83
C GLU A 396 -25.86 1.16 8.90
N PRO A 397 -26.06 0.86 7.60
CA PRO A 397 -24.94 0.78 6.68
C PRO A 397 -24.27 2.13 6.46
N ASN A 398 -22.98 2.22 6.78
CA ASN A 398 -22.19 3.44 6.62
C ASN A 398 -21.50 3.46 5.24
N VAL A 399 -22.33 3.57 4.20
CA VAL A 399 -21.96 3.44 2.79
C VAL A 399 -21.77 4.82 2.14
N LEU A 400 -20.69 4.96 1.37
CA LEU A 400 -20.27 6.22 0.74
C LEU A 400 -20.58 6.34 -0.75
N ILE A 401 -21.50 5.51 -1.25
CA ILE A 401 -21.56 5.05 -2.64
C ILE A 401 -20.35 4.14 -2.95
N SER A 402 -20.64 3.02 -3.61
CA SER A 402 -19.76 1.86 -3.77
C SER A 402 -18.31 2.21 -4.15
N ARG A 403 -17.36 1.80 -3.30
CA ARG A 403 -15.93 2.08 -3.42
C ARG A 403 -15.21 0.95 -4.18
N GLU A 404 -15.18 1.09 -5.51
CA GLU A 404 -14.20 0.67 -6.55
C GLU A 404 -13.41 -0.67 -6.47
N LYS A 405 -13.68 -1.60 -7.43
CA LYS A 405 -12.72 -2.32 -8.33
C LYS A 405 -13.30 -3.53 -9.08
N ALA A 406 -14.54 -3.90 -8.85
CA ALA A 406 -15.24 -4.91 -9.62
C ALA A 406 -16.10 -4.26 -10.73
N ILE A 407 -16.06 -4.78 -11.96
CA ILE A 407 -17.13 -4.55 -12.95
C ILE A 407 -18.46 -4.90 -12.25
N GLY A 408 -19.36 -3.92 -12.10
CA GLY A 408 -20.63 -4.04 -11.35
C GLY A 408 -20.64 -3.44 -9.93
N GLU A 409 -19.50 -3.02 -9.37
CA GLU A 409 -19.42 -2.35 -8.05
C GLU A 409 -18.92 -0.90 -8.15
N SER A 410 -18.72 -0.39 -9.35
CA SER A 410 -18.33 1.00 -9.62
C SER A 410 -19.56 1.91 -9.56
N ALA A 411 -20.04 2.28 -8.37
CA ALA A 411 -21.08 3.31 -8.27
C ALA A 411 -20.45 4.70 -8.47
N ALA A 412 -19.96 4.97 -9.67
CA ALA A 412 -19.31 6.24 -10.00
C ALA A 412 -20.32 7.36 -10.32
N TYR A 413 -21.63 7.09 -10.34
CA TYR A 413 -22.64 8.05 -10.84
C TYR A 413 -23.88 8.25 -9.96
N GLY A 414 -23.89 7.79 -8.71
CA GLY A 414 -25.02 8.03 -7.80
C GLY A 414 -26.16 7.02 -7.89
N ASP A 415 -25.89 5.84 -8.46
CA ASP A 415 -26.93 4.85 -8.79
C ASP A 415 -27.48 4.06 -7.60
N GLY A 416 -26.74 4.01 -6.47
CA GLY A 416 -27.13 3.35 -5.21
C GLY A 416 -26.08 2.35 -4.67
N PHE A 417 -26.48 1.50 -3.73
CA PHE A 417 -25.67 0.49 -3.05
C PHE A 417 -26.05 -0.92 -3.52
N TYR A 418 -25.09 -1.62 -4.14
CA TYR A 418 -25.30 -2.89 -4.82
C TYR A 418 -25.21 -4.07 -3.86
N THR A 419 -26.22 -4.92 -3.92
CA THR A 419 -26.35 -6.15 -3.13
C THR A 419 -26.99 -7.25 -3.99
N ARG A 420 -27.00 -8.50 -3.50
CA ARG A 420 -27.74 -9.61 -4.12
C ARG A 420 -28.67 -10.26 -3.10
N ILE A 421 -29.78 -10.80 -3.58
CA ILE A 421 -30.72 -11.55 -2.73
C ILE A 421 -30.02 -12.79 -2.16
N GLY A 422 -30.22 -13.02 -0.87
CA GLY A 422 -29.71 -14.19 -0.16
C GLY A 422 -28.51 -13.89 0.72
N ARG A 423 -27.82 -14.96 1.13
CA ARG A 423 -26.75 -14.92 2.14
C ARG A 423 -25.35 -15.02 1.54
N ILE A 424 -25.20 -15.09 0.23
CA ILE A 424 -23.89 -15.26 -0.41
C ILE A 424 -23.62 -14.02 -1.25
N GLY A 425 -22.42 -13.47 -1.09
CA GLY A 425 -21.90 -12.38 -1.90
C GLY A 425 -21.85 -12.72 -3.39
N ALA A 426 -21.72 -11.71 -4.25
CA ALA A 426 -21.88 -11.88 -5.69
C ALA A 426 -20.80 -12.70 -6.39
N ARG A 427 -19.60 -12.77 -5.81
CA ARG A 427 -18.38 -13.28 -6.44
C ARG A 427 -17.77 -14.47 -5.71
N GLY A 428 -18.11 -14.69 -4.43
CA GLY A 428 -17.66 -15.86 -3.67
C GLY A 428 -16.16 -15.88 -3.37
N THR A 429 -15.57 -14.70 -3.20
CA THR A 429 -14.12 -14.46 -3.18
C THR A 429 -13.65 -13.48 -2.08
N GLY A 430 -14.52 -12.94 -1.22
CA GLY A 430 -14.21 -11.87 -0.26
C GLY A 430 -15.08 -11.81 1.02
N TRP A 431 -14.98 -10.70 1.77
CA TRP A 431 -15.73 -10.45 3.00
C TRP A 431 -17.20 -10.18 2.70
N THR A 432 -18.08 -11.12 3.05
CA THR A 432 -19.53 -10.95 2.89
C THR A 432 -20.11 -10.13 4.04
N ILE A 433 -20.95 -9.16 3.72
CA ILE A 433 -21.73 -8.34 4.66
C ILE A 433 -23.19 -8.57 4.33
N ARG A 434 -23.97 -9.04 5.29
CA ARG A 434 -25.40 -9.32 5.11
C ARG A 434 -26.25 -8.22 5.71
N PHE A 435 -27.42 -8.01 5.12
CA PHE A 435 -28.37 -6.99 5.54
C PHE A 435 -29.78 -7.57 5.58
N ASP A 436 -30.50 -7.25 6.64
CA ASP A 436 -31.96 -7.36 6.69
C ASP A 436 -32.54 -6.21 5.88
N VAL A 437 -33.50 -6.54 5.03
CA VAL A 437 -34.24 -5.59 4.22
C VAL A 437 -35.54 -5.23 4.92
N ASN A 438 -35.81 -3.94 5.06
CA ASN A 438 -37.08 -3.49 5.63
C ASN A 438 -38.23 -4.02 4.74
N PRO A 439 -39.20 -4.78 5.30
CA PRO A 439 -40.23 -5.43 4.50
C PRO A 439 -41.12 -4.44 3.75
N ASN A 440 -41.21 -3.18 4.23
CA ASN A 440 -42.01 -2.13 3.61
C ASN A 440 -41.22 -1.30 2.58
N ALA A 441 -39.92 -1.55 2.39
CA ALA A 441 -39.14 -0.87 1.37
C ALA A 441 -39.74 -1.14 -0.01
N ARG A 442 -39.80 -0.14 -0.89
CA ARG A 442 -40.45 -0.26 -2.21
C ARG A 442 -39.48 -0.14 -3.38
N GLU A 443 -39.75 -0.96 -4.40
CA GLU A 443 -39.10 -0.87 -5.70
C GLU A 443 -39.37 0.51 -6.35
N GLY A 444 -38.33 1.16 -6.85
CA GLY A 444 -38.36 2.49 -7.49
C GLY A 444 -38.09 3.67 -6.55
N SER A 445 -38.32 3.52 -5.23
CA SER A 445 -38.11 4.59 -4.24
C SER A 445 -36.99 4.27 -3.25
N ASP A 446 -36.96 3.05 -2.72
CA ASP A 446 -35.99 2.59 -1.72
C ASP A 446 -34.89 1.74 -2.34
N PHE A 447 -35.23 0.96 -3.36
CA PHE A 447 -34.29 0.14 -4.13
C PHE A 447 -34.74 -0.04 -5.59
N LYS A 448 -33.84 -0.54 -6.43
CA LYS A 448 -34.11 -0.94 -7.83
C LYS A 448 -33.62 -2.36 -8.05
N VAL A 449 -34.28 -3.10 -8.93
CA VAL A 449 -33.82 -4.42 -9.39
C VAL A 449 -33.09 -4.25 -10.72
N ASP A 450 -31.89 -4.80 -10.84
CA ASP A 450 -31.07 -4.75 -12.06
C ASP A 450 -30.35 -6.08 -12.28
N GLY A 451 -30.92 -6.93 -13.16
CA GLY A 451 -30.45 -8.30 -13.38
C GLY A 451 -30.44 -9.11 -12.08
N ASP A 452 -29.26 -9.63 -11.70
CA ASP A 452 -29.05 -10.41 -10.48
C ASP A 452 -28.83 -9.55 -9.22
N TYR A 453 -28.88 -8.22 -9.35
CA TYR A 453 -28.56 -7.28 -8.26
C TYR A 453 -29.79 -6.49 -7.79
N ILE A 454 -29.75 -6.11 -6.51
CA ILE A 454 -30.64 -5.14 -5.88
C ILE A 454 -29.82 -3.91 -5.49
N ILE A 455 -30.20 -2.76 -6.02
CA ILE A 455 -29.52 -1.47 -5.86
C ILE A 455 -30.33 -0.61 -4.87
N PHE A 456 -29.86 -0.50 -3.63
CA PHE A 456 -30.51 0.31 -2.61
C PHE A 456 -30.15 1.78 -2.76
N VAL A 457 -31.15 2.65 -2.78
CA VAL A 457 -30.98 4.12 -2.85
C VAL A 457 -31.42 4.82 -1.56
N ASN A 458 -32.03 4.09 -0.63
CA ASN A 458 -32.38 4.55 0.71
C ASN A 458 -31.63 3.74 1.78
N LYS A 459 -30.78 4.42 2.55
CA LYS A 459 -30.03 3.83 3.67
C LYS A 459 -30.93 3.14 4.69
N LYS A 460 -32.12 3.68 4.98
CA LYS A 460 -33.07 3.13 5.97
C LYS A 460 -33.76 1.84 5.55
N ALA A 461 -33.64 1.44 4.29
CA ALA A 461 -34.18 0.18 3.81
C ALA A 461 -33.35 -1.03 4.23
N LEU A 462 -32.15 -0.81 4.79
CA LEU A 462 -31.19 -1.84 5.15
C LEU A 462 -30.79 -1.73 6.62
N THR A 463 -30.65 -2.89 7.28
CA THR A 463 -30.00 -3.02 8.59
C THR A 463 -28.95 -4.10 8.50
N ILE A 464 -27.74 -3.85 8.98
CA ILE A 464 -26.65 -4.83 8.97
C ILE A 464 -27.01 -6.01 9.87
N ILE A 465 -26.91 -7.21 9.32
CA ILE A 465 -26.95 -8.45 10.10
C ILE A 465 -25.59 -8.57 10.79
N GLN A 466 -25.63 -8.72 12.11
CA GLN A 466 -24.43 -8.87 12.91
C GLN A 466 -23.85 -10.28 12.77
N GLU A 467 -22.56 -10.37 12.42
CA GLU A 467 -21.88 -11.64 12.18
C GLU A 467 -20.51 -11.65 12.85
N SER A 468 -20.17 -12.78 13.47
CA SER A 468 -18.81 -13.03 13.95
C SER A 468 -17.88 -13.24 12.75
N LEU A 469 -16.71 -12.60 12.78
CA LEU A 469 -15.62 -12.77 11.80
C LEU A 469 -14.88 -14.13 11.95
N SER A 470 -15.57 -15.15 12.47
CA SER A 470 -15.02 -16.51 12.67
C SER A 470 -14.88 -17.25 11.35
N LEU A 471 -13.72 -17.12 10.71
CA LEU A 471 -13.35 -17.88 9.51
C LEU A 471 -12.84 -19.28 9.88
N SER A 472 -13.16 -20.29 9.06
CA SER A 472 -12.46 -21.58 9.09
C SER A 472 -11.07 -21.49 8.43
N LEU A 473 -10.23 -22.52 8.58
CA LEU A 473 -8.95 -22.57 7.85
C LEU A 473 -9.17 -22.51 6.33
N ASP A 474 -10.20 -23.17 5.81
CA ASP A 474 -10.52 -23.19 4.38
C ASP A 474 -11.01 -21.83 3.87
N ASP A 475 -11.81 -21.10 4.65
CA ASP A 475 -12.22 -19.74 4.30
C ASP A 475 -11.00 -18.80 4.24
N LEU A 476 -10.08 -18.92 5.21
CA LEU A 476 -8.86 -18.14 5.25
C LEU A 476 -7.92 -18.45 4.07
N VAL A 477 -7.80 -19.73 3.70
CA VAL A 477 -6.99 -20.17 2.55
C VAL A 477 -7.61 -19.71 1.24
N THR A 478 -8.93 -19.76 1.11
CA THR A 478 -9.64 -19.28 -0.07
C THR A 478 -9.43 -17.77 -0.26
N LEU A 479 -9.45 -17.00 0.83
CA LEU A 479 -9.10 -15.58 0.81
C LEU A 479 -7.62 -15.38 0.41
N ALA A 480 -6.70 -16.15 1.00
CA ALA A 480 -5.27 -16.03 0.77
C ALA A 480 -4.84 -16.41 -0.65
N GLU A 481 -5.47 -17.40 -1.27
CA GLU A 481 -5.19 -17.83 -2.65
C GLU A 481 -5.65 -16.82 -3.71
N ASN A 482 -6.50 -15.87 -3.32
CA ASN A 482 -6.93 -14.79 -4.19
C ASN A 482 -5.92 -13.62 -4.18
N GLU A 483 -4.68 -13.93 -4.59
CA GLU A 483 -3.44 -13.13 -4.48
C GLU A 483 -3.52 -11.67 -5.01
N ARG A 484 -4.57 -11.32 -5.76
CA ARG A 484 -4.78 -9.99 -6.33
C ARG A 484 -5.39 -8.99 -5.34
N GLU A 485 -6.15 -9.45 -4.33
CA GLU A 485 -7.11 -8.59 -3.63
C GLU A 485 -7.15 -8.76 -2.09
N PHE A 486 -6.72 -9.90 -1.53
CA PHE A 486 -6.54 -10.09 -0.08
C PHE A 486 -5.04 -10.07 0.28
N ARG A 487 -4.54 -8.89 0.69
CA ARG A 487 -3.17 -8.74 1.21
C ARG A 487 -3.18 -7.93 2.48
N ILE A 488 -2.57 -8.46 3.54
CA ILE A 488 -2.28 -7.69 4.75
C ILE A 488 -0.83 -7.23 4.65
N ASP A 489 -0.60 -5.94 4.85
CA ASP A 489 0.76 -5.44 5.02
C ASP A 489 1.31 -5.97 6.35
N SER A 490 2.27 -6.88 6.28
CA SER A 490 2.83 -7.53 7.48
C SER A 490 3.66 -6.59 8.36
N SER A 491 3.83 -5.33 7.93
CA SER A 491 4.39 -4.23 8.72
C SER A 491 3.32 -3.43 9.49
N ASP A 492 2.04 -3.54 9.14
CA ASP A 492 0.94 -2.94 9.89
C ASP A 492 0.52 -3.87 11.05
N LEU A 493 1.34 -3.84 12.11
CA LEU A 493 1.15 -4.66 13.30
C LEU A 493 -0.22 -4.45 13.95
N GLY A 494 -0.77 -3.24 13.84
CA GLY A 494 -2.09 -2.91 14.37
C GLY A 494 -3.20 -3.62 13.61
N LEU A 495 -3.15 -3.58 12.27
CA LEU A 495 -4.12 -4.30 11.42
C LEU A 495 -3.98 -5.81 11.57
N LEU A 496 -2.75 -6.33 11.65
CA LEU A 496 -2.48 -7.74 11.91
C LEU A 496 -3.06 -8.20 13.25
N GLU A 497 -2.78 -7.47 14.34
CA GLU A 497 -3.28 -7.80 15.67
C GLU A 497 -4.82 -7.77 15.71
N LYS A 498 -5.42 -6.76 15.05
CA LYS A 498 -6.87 -6.70 14.88
C LYS A 498 -7.42 -7.92 14.13
N LEU A 499 -6.80 -8.33 13.03
CA LEU A 499 -7.26 -9.50 12.28
C LEU A 499 -7.06 -10.79 13.08
N LYS A 500 -5.93 -10.93 13.80
CA LYS A 500 -5.64 -12.07 14.68
C LYS A 500 -6.73 -12.28 15.74
N ARG A 501 -7.21 -11.20 16.36
CA ARG A 501 -8.28 -11.24 17.37
C ARG A 501 -9.66 -11.54 16.80
N ARG A 502 -9.89 -11.17 15.53
CA ARG A 502 -11.17 -11.43 14.83
C ARG A 502 -11.26 -12.81 14.23
N LEU A 503 -10.13 -13.39 13.85
CA LEU A 503 -10.05 -14.77 13.42
C LEU A 503 -10.16 -15.70 14.63
N ASN A 504 -10.79 -16.85 14.42
CA ASN A 504 -10.80 -17.91 15.44
C ASN A 504 -9.45 -18.63 15.43
N ALA A 505 -8.39 -17.92 15.87
CA ALA A 505 -7.02 -18.42 15.86
C ALA A 505 -6.86 -19.77 16.59
N PRO A 506 -7.55 -20.04 17.71
CA PRO A 506 -7.56 -21.38 18.32
C PRO A 506 -8.11 -22.45 17.38
N ARG A 507 -9.27 -22.23 16.76
CA ARG A 507 -9.83 -23.19 15.80
C ARG A 507 -8.93 -23.43 14.58
N ILE A 508 -8.33 -22.37 14.04
CA ILE A 508 -7.36 -22.46 12.94
C ILE A 508 -6.14 -23.27 13.38
N THR A 509 -5.66 -23.03 14.59
CA THR A 509 -4.57 -23.79 15.20
C THR A 509 -4.93 -25.27 15.35
N ASP A 510 -6.11 -25.59 15.89
CA ASP A 510 -6.59 -26.97 16.04
C ASP A 510 -6.74 -27.68 14.69
N GLU A 511 -7.26 -27.00 13.67
CA GLU A 511 -7.40 -27.54 12.31
C GLU A 511 -6.03 -27.81 11.67
N LEU A 512 -5.04 -26.91 11.87
CA LEU A 512 -3.66 -27.13 11.43
C LEU A 512 -2.99 -28.28 12.20
N GLU A 513 -3.15 -28.35 13.52
CA GLU A 513 -2.60 -29.43 14.34
C GLU A 513 -3.15 -30.80 13.95
N LYS A 514 -4.44 -30.89 13.61
CA LYS A 514 -5.02 -32.14 13.07
C LYS A 514 -4.35 -32.57 11.77
N LEU A 515 -4.08 -31.63 10.86
CA LEU A 515 -3.36 -31.92 9.61
C LEU A 515 -1.90 -32.34 9.89
N ILE A 516 -1.22 -31.71 10.86
CA ILE A 516 0.15 -32.07 11.27
C ILE A 516 0.22 -33.52 11.77
N HIS A 517 -0.76 -33.95 12.57
CA HIS A 517 -0.76 -35.30 13.14
C HIS A 517 -1.35 -36.36 12.20
N SER A 518 -1.84 -35.97 11.03
CA SER A 518 -2.34 -36.90 10.03
C SER A 518 -1.20 -37.71 9.40
N HIS A 519 -1.46 -39.00 9.20
CA HIS A 519 -0.57 -39.89 8.45
C HIS A 519 -0.95 -39.96 6.96
N SER A 520 -2.01 -39.23 6.55
CA SER A 520 -2.47 -39.15 5.18
C SER A 520 -1.54 -38.31 4.33
N GLU A 521 -1.20 -38.83 3.16
CA GLU A 521 -0.37 -38.11 2.20
C GLU A 521 -1.08 -36.87 1.65
N ASP A 522 -2.40 -36.95 1.42
CA ASP A 522 -3.24 -35.85 0.94
C ASP A 522 -3.32 -34.69 1.95
N ASP A 523 -3.38 -35.01 3.25
CA ASP A 523 -3.40 -34.00 4.30
C ASP A 523 -2.05 -33.26 4.39
N HIS A 524 -0.95 -33.96 4.11
CA HIS A 524 0.37 -33.34 4.03
C HIS A 524 0.46 -32.37 2.84
N TYR A 525 -0.06 -32.75 1.68
CA TYR A 525 -0.17 -31.84 0.52
C TYR A 525 -1.02 -30.61 0.83
N ARG A 526 -2.15 -30.84 1.49
CA ARG A 526 -3.05 -29.78 1.92
C ARG A 526 -2.33 -28.82 2.86
N LEU A 527 -1.60 -29.33 3.86
CA LEU A 527 -0.83 -28.54 4.83
C LEU A 527 0.22 -27.65 4.14
N VAL A 528 0.96 -28.20 3.18
CA VAL A 528 1.96 -27.48 2.39
C VAL A 528 1.32 -26.36 1.56
N ARG A 529 0.21 -26.66 0.88
CA ARG A 529 -0.53 -25.66 0.09
C ARG A 529 -1.01 -24.53 0.97
N ILE A 530 -1.60 -24.85 2.13
CA ILE A 530 -2.12 -23.89 3.10
C ILE A 530 -1.01 -22.92 3.53
N LEU A 531 0.14 -23.44 3.98
CA LEU A 531 1.26 -22.59 4.40
C LEU A 531 1.74 -21.64 3.30
N ASN A 532 1.87 -22.16 2.09
CA ASN A 532 2.29 -21.35 0.94
C ASN A 532 1.28 -20.24 0.63
N SER A 533 -0.02 -20.54 0.68
CA SER A 533 -1.08 -19.54 0.46
C SER A 533 -1.07 -18.46 1.55
N LEU A 534 -0.94 -18.83 2.82
CA LEU A 534 -0.91 -17.88 3.94
C LEU A 534 0.34 -16.99 3.93
N GLU A 535 1.51 -17.54 3.59
CA GLU A 535 2.75 -16.77 3.43
C GLU A 535 2.64 -15.77 2.28
N ASN A 536 2.14 -16.21 1.10
CA ASN A 536 1.97 -15.33 -0.06
C ASN A 536 0.98 -14.18 0.18
N ALA A 537 -0.02 -14.40 1.02
CA ALA A 537 -0.98 -13.37 1.43
C ALA A 537 -0.44 -12.43 2.53
N GLY A 538 0.74 -12.71 3.09
CA GLY A 538 1.36 -11.94 4.18
C GLY A 538 0.71 -12.18 5.55
N VAL A 539 -0.01 -13.30 5.70
CA VAL A 539 -0.86 -13.59 6.85
C VAL A 539 -0.35 -14.76 7.71
N SER A 540 0.83 -15.31 7.40
CA SER A 540 1.47 -16.38 8.17
C SER A 540 1.66 -16.03 9.66
N LYS A 541 1.88 -14.75 9.98
CA LYS A 541 1.96 -14.22 11.36
C LYS A 541 0.65 -14.33 12.16
N LEU A 542 -0.47 -14.71 11.52
CA LEU A 542 -1.72 -14.99 12.23
C LEU A 542 -1.70 -16.36 12.91
N ILE A 543 -0.81 -17.27 12.49
CA ILE A 543 -0.57 -18.58 13.12
C ILE A 543 0.51 -18.41 14.19
N SER A 544 0.42 -19.17 15.29
CA SER A 544 1.46 -19.16 16.32
C SER A 544 2.78 -19.75 15.79
N GLU A 545 3.89 -19.24 16.32
CA GLU A 545 5.22 -19.69 15.93
C GLU A 545 5.45 -21.18 16.28
N ASP A 546 4.88 -21.65 17.40
CA ASP A 546 4.97 -23.04 17.84
C ASP A 546 4.30 -24.03 16.87
N VAL A 547 3.11 -23.68 16.36
CA VAL A 547 2.38 -24.48 15.37
C VAL A 547 3.17 -24.51 14.06
N LEU A 548 3.65 -23.35 13.63
CA LEU A 548 4.48 -23.22 12.43
C LEU A 548 5.74 -24.11 12.53
N ASN A 549 6.44 -24.06 13.65
CA ASN A 549 7.62 -24.89 13.93
C ASN A 549 7.29 -26.38 13.94
N SER A 550 6.13 -26.76 14.48
CA SER A 550 5.65 -28.15 14.50
C SER A 550 5.32 -28.66 13.09
N VAL A 551 4.70 -27.81 12.25
CA VAL A 551 4.47 -28.12 10.82
C VAL A 551 5.79 -28.37 10.10
N ILE A 552 6.76 -27.46 10.27
CA ILE A 552 8.08 -27.55 9.62
C ILE A 552 8.76 -28.87 10.00
N LYS A 553 8.79 -29.19 11.30
CA LYS A 553 9.39 -30.43 11.79
C LYS A 553 8.74 -31.68 11.20
N ASN A 554 7.40 -31.70 11.07
CA ASN A 554 6.68 -32.84 10.50
C ASN A 554 6.98 -32.99 9.00
N ILE A 555 6.99 -31.89 8.25
CA ILE A 555 7.44 -31.85 6.84
C ILE A 555 8.84 -32.44 6.74
N SER A 556 9.83 -31.93 7.48
CA SER A 556 11.21 -32.45 7.45
C SER A 556 11.30 -33.97 7.70
N ILE A 557 10.55 -34.51 8.68
CA ILE A 557 10.52 -35.95 8.96
C ILE A 557 9.96 -36.73 7.76
N ARG A 558 8.85 -36.27 7.18
CA ARG A 558 8.22 -36.94 6.05
C ARG A 558 9.11 -36.89 4.80
N LEU A 559 9.78 -35.76 4.58
CA LEU A 559 10.73 -35.61 3.50
C LEU A 559 11.92 -36.57 3.64
N ALA A 560 12.45 -36.74 4.85
CA ALA A 560 13.53 -37.69 5.13
C ALA A 560 13.12 -39.15 4.87
N GLN A 561 11.84 -39.51 5.07
CA GLN A 561 11.32 -40.85 4.74
C GLN A 561 11.22 -41.05 3.22
N LEU A 562 10.62 -40.09 2.49
CA LEU A 562 10.44 -40.16 1.04
C LEU A 562 11.78 -40.16 0.28
N ARG A 563 12.82 -39.52 0.82
CA ARG A 563 14.20 -39.53 0.29
C ARG A 563 14.81 -40.94 0.20
N LYS A 564 14.29 -41.91 0.96
CA LYS A 564 14.80 -43.29 0.98
C LYS A 564 14.08 -44.24 0.01
N SER A 565 13.06 -43.78 -0.73
CA SER A 565 12.29 -44.65 -1.63
C SER A 565 13.11 -45.13 -2.84
N SER A 566 12.97 -46.41 -3.18
CA SER A 566 13.54 -47.01 -4.41
C SER A 566 12.64 -46.82 -5.63
N GLU A 567 11.37 -46.47 -5.47
CA GLU A 567 10.38 -46.38 -6.56
C GLU A 567 10.40 -45.00 -7.26
N ASP A 568 10.49 -45.00 -8.59
CA ASP A 568 10.57 -43.75 -9.39
C ASP A 568 9.32 -42.88 -9.26
N SER A 569 8.13 -43.47 -9.05
CA SER A 569 6.87 -42.74 -8.84
C SER A 569 6.89 -41.91 -7.56
N ASP A 570 7.43 -42.49 -6.47
CA ASP A 570 7.49 -41.85 -5.16
C ASP A 570 8.52 -40.72 -5.15
N VAL A 571 9.65 -40.92 -5.85
CA VAL A 571 10.66 -39.88 -6.00
C VAL A 571 10.14 -38.72 -6.85
N LEU A 572 9.41 -39.01 -7.94
CA LEU A 572 8.79 -37.98 -8.75
C LEU A 572 7.76 -37.17 -7.95
N LYS A 573 6.97 -37.87 -7.14
CA LYS A 573 6.00 -37.29 -6.22
C LYS A 573 6.68 -36.42 -5.16
N TYR A 574 7.79 -36.89 -4.57
CA TYR A 574 8.64 -36.12 -3.66
C TYR A 574 9.16 -34.83 -4.29
N ILE A 575 9.76 -34.88 -5.49
CA ILE A 575 10.29 -33.71 -6.20
C ILE A 575 9.19 -32.64 -6.38
N LYS A 576 8.00 -33.05 -6.81
CA LYS A 576 6.85 -32.15 -7.03
C LYS A 576 6.28 -31.55 -5.74
N THR A 577 6.46 -32.23 -4.62
CA THR A 577 5.99 -31.80 -3.30
C THR A 577 6.95 -30.80 -2.66
N VAL A 578 8.25 -31.08 -2.76
CA VAL A 578 9.32 -30.34 -2.09
C VAL A 578 9.76 -29.10 -2.86
N GLY A 579 9.77 -29.16 -4.19
CA GLY A 579 10.18 -28.05 -5.05
C GLY A 579 9.46 -26.71 -4.75
N PRO A 580 8.12 -26.69 -4.61
CA PRO A 580 7.39 -25.47 -4.25
C PRO A 580 7.70 -24.90 -2.86
N ILE A 581 8.02 -25.74 -1.88
CA ILE A 581 8.29 -25.35 -0.48
C ILE A 581 9.66 -24.68 -0.38
N LEU A 582 10.68 -25.26 -1.03
CA LEU A 582 12.06 -24.80 -0.92
C LEU A 582 12.32 -23.44 -1.54
N LYS A 583 11.53 -23.05 -2.56
CA LYS A 583 11.60 -21.72 -3.18
C LYS A 583 11.30 -20.58 -2.19
N ASN A 584 10.53 -20.84 -1.14
CA ASN A 584 10.13 -19.87 -0.11
C ASN A 584 10.85 -20.10 1.25
N SER A 585 11.81 -21.03 1.31
CA SER A 585 12.44 -21.53 2.55
C SER A 585 13.27 -20.52 3.35
N LYS A 586 13.54 -19.31 2.84
CA LYS A 586 14.25 -18.26 3.60
C LYS A 586 13.52 -17.88 4.89
N THR A 587 12.20 -18.04 4.97
CA THR A 587 11.41 -17.71 6.18
C THR A 587 11.39 -18.84 7.22
N PHE A 588 11.67 -20.10 6.84
CA PHE A 588 11.46 -21.28 7.70
C PHE A 588 12.75 -21.93 8.21
N GLY A 589 13.92 -21.34 7.96
CA GLY A 589 15.19 -21.80 8.54
C GLY A 589 15.69 -23.18 8.07
N LEU A 590 15.15 -23.71 6.97
CA LEU A 590 15.51 -25.04 6.47
C LEU A 590 16.87 -25.00 5.73
N THR A 591 17.88 -25.66 6.28
CA THR A 591 19.15 -26.03 5.62
C THR A 591 18.96 -27.00 4.44
N GLU A 592 17.72 -27.43 4.19
CA GLU A 592 17.33 -28.52 3.28
C GLU A 592 17.42 -28.15 1.78
N GLY A 593 17.49 -26.86 1.43
CA GLY A 593 17.57 -26.42 0.03
C GLY A 593 18.82 -26.95 -0.71
N GLN A 594 19.98 -26.92 -0.05
CA GLN A 594 21.22 -27.46 -0.62
C GLN A 594 21.21 -28.99 -0.66
N GLU A 595 20.66 -29.65 0.36
CA GLU A 595 20.54 -31.10 0.40
C GLU A 595 19.57 -31.64 -0.67
N PHE A 596 18.51 -30.90 -0.97
CA PHE A 596 17.57 -31.24 -2.03
C PHE A 596 18.24 -31.13 -3.41
N ILE A 597 19.03 -30.08 -3.66
CA ILE A 597 19.82 -29.95 -4.90
C ILE A 597 20.77 -31.14 -5.04
N GLN A 598 21.53 -31.49 -3.99
CA GLN A 598 22.40 -32.67 -3.98
C GLN A 598 21.63 -33.99 -4.21
N TYR A 599 20.38 -34.07 -3.76
CA TYR A 599 19.52 -35.22 -3.99
C TYR A 599 19.03 -35.31 -5.45
N LEU A 600 18.64 -34.18 -6.07
CA LEU A 600 18.32 -34.09 -7.50
C LEU A 600 19.52 -34.52 -8.36
N GLU A 601 20.73 -34.11 -7.96
CA GLU A 601 21.97 -34.55 -8.61
C GLU A 601 22.11 -36.08 -8.54
N ARG A 602 21.93 -36.71 -7.37
CA ARG A 602 22.03 -38.18 -7.24
C ARG A 602 21.03 -38.92 -8.13
N ILE A 603 19.80 -38.42 -8.26
CA ILE A 603 18.77 -39.00 -9.12
C ILE A 603 19.22 -39.01 -10.58
N ILE A 604 19.83 -37.92 -11.03
CA ILE A 604 20.26 -37.77 -12.43
C ILE A 604 21.46 -38.67 -12.78
N HIS A 605 22.30 -39.01 -11.82
CA HIS A 605 23.43 -39.94 -12.01
C HIS A 605 23.06 -41.41 -11.79
N GLY A 606 22.15 -41.71 -10.86
CA GLY A 606 21.93 -43.08 -10.36
C GLY A 606 20.72 -43.81 -10.94
N ARG A 607 19.79 -43.10 -11.60
CA ARG A 607 18.53 -43.71 -12.09
C ARG A 607 18.42 -43.62 -13.61
N LYS A 608 17.80 -44.64 -14.22
CA LYS A 608 17.68 -44.76 -15.70
C LYS A 608 16.38 -44.16 -16.29
N GLY A 609 15.38 -43.86 -15.46
CA GLY A 609 14.07 -43.37 -15.92
C GLY A 609 14.11 -41.93 -16.47
N LEU A 610 13.86 -41.76 -17.77
CA LEU A 610 13.94 -40.45 -18.44
C LEU A 610 12.95 -39.42 -17.88
N ASN A 611 11.71 -39.81 -17.53
CA ASN A 611 10.71 -38.90 -16.95
C ASN A 611 11.15 -38.34 -15.58
N LEU A 612 11.79 -39.18 -14.75
CA LEU A 612 12.28 -38.76 -13.45
C LEU A 612 13.49 -37.85 -13.58
N ARG A 613 14.46 -38.20 -14.43
CA ARG A 613 15.64 -37.36 -14.72
C ARG A 613 15.24 -36.03 -15.35
N LYS A 614 14.19 -36.00 -16.18
CA LYS A 614 13.59 -34.78 -16.74
C LYS A 614 13.02 -33.86 -15.67
N GLU A 615 12.19 -34.37 -14.76
CA GLU A 615 11.62 -33.57 -13.67
C GLU A 615 12.72 -33.08 -12.70
N ALA A 616 13.71 -33.93 -12.42
CA ALA A 616 14.86 -33.54 -11.60
C ALA A 616 15.69 -32.43 -12.26
N LEU A 617 15.88 -32.48 -13.59
CA LEU A 617 16.54 -31.43 -14.35
C LEU A 617 15.72 -30.14 -14.32
N PHE A 618 14.40 -30.24 -14.47
CA PHE A 618 13.49 -29.10 -14.40
C PHE A 618 13.59 -28.38 -13.05
N GLU A 619 13.44 -29.11 -11.94
CA GLU A 619 13.54 -28.53 -10.60
C GLU A 619 14.97 -28.04 -10.29
N HIS A 620 16.02 -28.73 -10.75
CA HIS A 620 17.40 -28.24 -10.60
C HIS A 620 17.60 -26.90 -11.33
N LEU A 621 17.15 -26.78 -12.58
CA LEU A 621 17.28 -25.54 -13.35
C LEU A 621 16.41 -24.39 -12.81
N LEU A 622 15.30 -24.70 -12.12
CA LEU A 622 14.47 -23.70 -11.45
C LEU A 622 15.10 -23.14 -10.18
N ASN A 623 15.85 -23.98 -9.44
CA ASN A 623 16.34 -23.71 -8.09
C ASN A 623 17.85 -23.41 -8.02
N VAL A 624 18.63 -23.67 -9.07
CA VAL A 624 20.08 -23.34 -9.14
C VAL A 624 20.30 -22.12 -10.03
N ASP A 625 20.94 -21.07 -9.52
CA ASP A 625 21.13 -19.82 -10.29
C ASP A 625 22.41 -19.79 -11.14
N ASN A 626 23.45 -20.55 -10.78
CA ASN A 626 24.74 -20.59 -11.51
C ASN A 626 24.59 -21.29 -12.87
N PHE A 627 24.81 -20.55 -13.95
CA PHE A 627 24.59 -21.03 -15.31
C PHE A 627 25.64 -22.03 -15.81
N GLU A 628 26.90 -21.91 -15.40
CA GLU A 628 27.93 -22.91 -15.73
C GLU A 628 27.60 -24.26 -15.07
N ASN A 629 27.14 -24.24 -13.81
CA ASN A 629 26.67 -25.45 -13.14
C ASN A 629 25.47 -26.07 -13.86
N GLN A 630 24.56 -25.25 -14.41
CA GLN A 630 23.44 -25.73 -15.22
C GLN A 630 23.91 -26.36 -16.54
N LEU A 631 24.88 -25.75 -17.23
CA LEU A 631 25.46 -26.27 -18.48
C LEU A 631 26.24 -27.56 -18.26
N ASP A 632 27.09 -27.61 -17.24
CA ASP A 632 27.80 -28.83 -16.83
C ASP A 632 26.84 -29.95 -16.45
N PHE A 633 25.71 -29.60 -15.86
CA PHE A 633 24.66 -30.56 -15.55
C PHE A 633 23.93 -31.07 -16.79
N MET A 634 23.67 -30.19 -17.76
CA MET A 634 23.06 -30.55 -19.04
C MET A 634 23.98 -31.44 -19.91
N ARG A 635 25.30 -31.22 -19.87
CA ARG A 635 26.30 -32.05 -20.56
C ARG A 635 26.30 -33.52 -20.10
N LYS A 636 25.61 -33.87 -19.02
CA LYS A 636 25.46 -35.24 -18.49
C LYS A 636 24.36 -36.05 -19.16
N PHE A 637 23.56 -35.44 -20.02
CA PHE A 637 22.55 -36.12 -20.83
C PHE A 637 23.13 -36.47 -22.21
N SER A 638 22.70 -37.59 -22.79
CA SER A 638 23.05 -37.90 -24.18
C SER A 638 22.38 -36.92 -25.13
N GLN A 639 22.95 -36.70 -26.32
CA GLN A 639 22.38 -35.80 -27.33
C GLN A 639 20.95 -36.19 -27.73
N GLN A 640 20.63 -37.49 -27.74
CA GLN A 640 19.27 -37.98 -28.04
C GLN A 640 18.26 -37.63 -26.94
N GLU A 641 18.68 -37.70 -25.67
CA GLU A 641 17.87 -37.25 -24.53
C GLU A 641 17.66 -35.74 -24.56
N LEU A 642 18.73 -34.96 -24.80
CA LEU A 642 18.67 -33.51 -24.90
C LEU A 642 17.74 -33.04 -26.03
N ASN A 643 17.82 -33.65 -27.21
CA ASN A 643 16.92 -33.35 -28.32
C ASN A 643 15.44 -33.64 -27.97
N THR A 644 15.19 -34.71 -27.22
CA THR A 644 13.84 -35.07 -26.77
C THR A 644 13.32 -34.07 -25.73
N ILE A 645 14.18 -33.66 -24.79
CA ILE A 645 13.90 -32.67 -23.76
C ILE A 645 13.66 -31.29 -24.38
N ALA A 646 14.49 -30.88 -25.35
CA ALA A 646 14.38 -29.60 -26.03
C ALA A 646 13.05 -29.45 -26.75
N LYS A 647 12.59 -30.47 -27.50
CA LYS A 647 11.28 -30.46 -28.17
C LYS A 647 10.11 -30.28 -27.20
N GLU A 648 10.18 -30.95 -26.05
CA GLU A 648 9.16 -30.84 -25.01
C GLU A 648 9.18 -29.47 -24.34
N ILE A 649 10.37 -28.94 -24.02
CA ILE A 649 10.55 -27.63 -23.39
C ILE A 649 10.15 -26.48 -24.32
N ILE A 650 10.44 -26.57 -25.62
CA ILE A 650 10.02 -25.55 -26.60
C ILE A 650 8.49 -25.44 -26.63
N SER A 651 7.77 -26.56 -26.47
CA SER A 651 6.29 -26.55 -26.38
C SER A 651 5.75 -25.85 -25.13
N TRP A 652 6.62 -25.50 -24.16
CA TRP A 652 6.21 -24.89 -22.90
C TRP A 652 6.05 -23.37 -22.95
N ASP A 653 6.50 -22.72 -24.03
CA ASP A 653 6.29 -21.28 -24.25
C ASP A 653 4.81 -20.89 -24.13
N GLU A 654 3.93 -21.79 -24.58
CA GLU A 654 2.47 -21.60 -24.57
C GLU A 654 1.75 -22.46 -23.51
N SER A 655 2.48 -23.02 -22.54
CA SER A 655 1.89 -23.91 -21.54
C SER A 655 0.95 -23.15 -20.58
N PRO A 656 -0.22 -23.70 -20.24
CA PRO A 656 -1.07 -23.18 -19.16
C PRO A 656 -0.44 -23.37 -17.76
N ASP A 657 0.58 -24.22 -17.63
CA ASP A 657 1.35 -24.36 -16.39
C ASP A 657 2.35 -23.20 -16.26
N LYS A 658 2.05 -22.28 -15.33
CA LYS A 658 2.87 -21.11 -15.04
C LYS A 658 4.34 -21.43 -14.71
N ARG A 659 4.65 -22.61 -14.15
CA ARG A 659 6.05 -23.00 -13.85
C ARG A 659 6.83 -23.22 -15.15
N LYS A 660 6.20 -23.84 -16.14
CA LYS A 660 6.78 -24.13 -17.45
C LYS A 660 7.02 -22.84 -18.25
N THR A 661 6.08 -21.90 -18.25
CA THR A 661 6.24 -20.59 -18.90
C THR A 661 7.33 -19.72 -18.21
N GLN A 662 7.44 -19.79 -16.88
CA GLN A 662 8.50 -19.09 -16.13
C GLN A 662 9.89 -19.62 -16.45
N PHE A 663 10.04 -20.94 -16.58
CA PHE A 663 11.28 -21.58 -16.97
C PHE A 663 11.73 -21.10 -18.37
N TRP A 664 10.83 -21.17 -19.35
CA TRP A 664 11.12 -20.73 -20.72
C TRP A 664 11.53 -19.25 -20.80
N THR A 665 10.87 -18.40 -20.01
CA THR A 665 11.21 -16.98 -19.88
C THR A 665 12.62 -16.78 -19.29
N LYS A 666 13.02 -17.57 -18.27
CA LYS A 666 14.37 -17.51 -17.70
C LYS A 666 15.42 -17.94 -18.72
N LEU A 667 15.18 -19.02 -19.46
CA LEU A 667 16.11 -19.54 -20.47
C LEU A 667 16.36 -18.52 -21.60
N ASN A 668 15.31 -17.88 -22.13
CA ASN A 668 15.39 -16.80 -23.12
C ASN A 668 16.20 -15.58 -22.64
N LYS A 669 16.08 -15.22 -21.35
CA LYS A 669 16.85 -14.13 -20.75
C LYS A 669 18.35 -14.46 -20.68
N LYS A 670 18.70 -15.71 -20.32
CA LYS A 670 20.10 -16.16 -20.26
C LYS A 670 20.74 -16.22 -21.64
N TRP A 671 20.01 -16.70 -22.65
CA TRP A 671 20.46 -16.67 -24.05
C TRP A 671 20.79 -15.25 -24.53
N SER A 672 19.88 -14.29 -24.28
CA SER A 672 20.10 -12.90 -24.71
C SER A 672 21.31 -12.27 -24.01
N LYS A 673 21.55 -12.64 -22.75
CA LYS A 673 22.71 -12.19 -21.97
C LYS A 673 24.04 -12.74 -22.51
N ALA A 674 24.08 -14.00 -22.96
CA ALA A 674 25.27 -14.58 -23.58
C ALA A 674 25.71 -13.84 -24.85
N ILE A 675 24.74 -13.37 -25.65
CA ILE A 675 25.00 -12.53 -26.84
C ILE A 675 25.52 -11.15 -26.44
N GLU A 676 24.93 -10.52 -25.42
CA GLU A 676 25.39 -9.24 -24.88
C GLU A 676 26.84 -9.32 -24.39
N ASP A 677 27.20 -10.41 -23.71
CA ASP A 677 28.53 -10.64 -23.11
C ASP A 677 29.58 -11.15 -24.10
N GLY A 678 29.19 -11.45 -25.35
CA GLY A 678 30.13 -11.98 -26.34
C GLY A 678 30.54 -13.44 -26.09
N ASN A 679 29.77 -14.19 -25.29
CA ASN A 679 30.10 -15.57 -24.92
C ASN A 679 29.65 -16.55 -26.02
N LEU A 680 30.48 -16.64 -27.06
CA LEU A 680 30.21 -17.48 -28.23
C LEU A 680 30.00 -18.96 -27.88
N SER A 681 30.82 -19.52 -26.98
CA SER A 681 30.75 -20.94 -26.59
C SER A 681 29.39 -21.33 -26.00
N VAL A 682 28.79 -20.44 -25.20
CA VAL A 682 27.45 -20.65 -24.63
C VAL A 682 26.37 -20.62 -25.72
N ILE A 683 26.49 -19.70 -26.68
CA ILE A 683 25.53 -19.58 -27.79
C ILE A 683 25.58 -20.84 -28.66
N GLU A 684 26.79 -21.30 -29.00
CA GLU A 684 27.02 -22.54 -29.74
C GLU A 684 26.44 -23.74 -28.99
N THR A 685 26.74 -23.88 -27.70
CA THR A 685 26.24 -24.98 -26.86
C THR A 685 24.71 -25.04 -26.84
N LEU A 686 24.02 -23.90 -26.68
CA LEU A 686 22.54 -23.88 -26.63
C LEU A 686 21.90 -24.15 -28.00
N ILE A 687 22.59 -23.83 -29.10
CA ILE A 687 22.19 -24.21 -30.47
C ILE A 687 22.38 -25.71 -30.68
N GLU A 688 23.54 -26.26 -30.27
CA GLU A 688 23.86 -27.68 -30.37
C GLU A 688 22.88 -28.57 -29.59
N ILE A 689 22.46 -28.11 -28.40
CA ILE A 689 21.44 -28.79 -27.58
C ILE A 689 20.05 -28.73 -28.23
N GLY A 690 19.81 -27.78 -29.15
CA GLY A 690 18.56 -27.65 -29.88
C GLY A 690 17.47 -26.87 -29.16
N PHE A 691 17.81 -26.11 -28.09
CA PHE A 691 16.84 -25.22 -27.45
C PHE A 691 16.48 -24.01 -28.32
N PHE A 692 17.36 -23.67 -29.24
CA PHE A 692 17.24 -22.52 -30.11
C PHE A 692 17.99 -22.83 -31.42
N ASN A 693 17.79 -22.02 -32.45
CA ASN A 693 18.47 -22.15 -33.73
C ASN A 693 19.30 -20.90 -34.06
N ILE A 694 20.22 -20.99 -35.03
CA ILE A 694 21.11 -19.87 -35.42
C ILE A 694 20.35 -18.64 -35.95
N ASN A 695 19.11 -18.82 -36.44
CA ASN A 695 18.22 -17.75 -36.90
C ASN A 695 17.20 -17.32 -35.82
N HIS A 696 17.34 -17.81 -34.58
CA HIS A 696 16.37 -17.58 -33.53
C HIS A 696 16.29 -16.09 -33.19
N LYS A 697 15.06 -15.61 -33.02
CA LYS A 697 14.77 -14.24 -32.61
C LYS A 697 14.32 -14.22 -31.16
N ASN A 698 14.83 -13.29 -30.37
CA ASN A 698 14.40 -13.19 -28.98
C ASN A 698 12.92 -12.76 -28.87
N VAL A 699 12.38 -12.68 -27.66
CA VAL A 699 11.00 -12.24 -27.38
C VAL A 699 10.66 -10.84 -27.93
N SER A 700 11.67 -10.03 -28.24
CA SER A 700 11.53 -8.71 -28.87
C SER A 700 11.76 -8.74 -30.40
N GLN A 701 11.76 -9.92 -31.00
CA GLN A 701 11.92 -10.18 -32.44
C GLN A 701 13.28 -9.75 -33.03
N PHE A 702 14.33 -9.61 -32.21
CA PHE A 702 15.68 -9.30 -32.69
C PHE A 702 16.48 -10.57 -32.98
N SER A 703 17.16 -10.60 -34.12
CA SER A 703 18.09 -11.67 -34.51
C SER A 703 19.41 -11.60 -33.72
N ILE A 704 20.19 -12.69 -33.74
CA ILE A 704 21.53 -12.72 -33.14
C ILE A 704 22.42 -11.64 -33.77
N LEU A 705 22.37 -11.46 -35.10
CA LEU A 705 23.15 -10.44 -35.80
C LEU A 705 22.80 -9.01 -35.34
N GLN A 706 21.51 -8.72 -35.16
CA GLN A 706 21.05 -7.40 -34.71
C GLN A 706 21.43 -7.07 -33.27
N LEU A 707 21.46 -8.09 -32.41
CA LEU A 707 21.93 -7.96 -31.04
C LEU A 707 23.45 -7.81 -31.00
N ALA A 708 24.19 -8.67 -31.71
CA ALA A 708 25.66 -8.62 -31.77
C ALA A 708 26.17 -7.30 -32.38
N ALA A 709 25.56 -6.82 -33.47
CA ALA A 709 25.92 -5.54 -34.10
C ALA A 709 25.61 -4.33 -33.21
N TYR A 710 24.66 -4.45 -32.28
CA TYR A 710 24.34 -3.41 -31.32
C TYR A 710 25.27 -3.36 -30.13
N TYR A 711 25.54 -4.51 -29.53
CA TYR A 711 26.49 -4.65 -28.44
C TYR A 711 27.95 -4.63 -28.91
N ASN A 712 28.18 -4.41 -30.21
CA ASN A 712 29.50 -4.36 -30.86
C ASN A 712 30.31 -5.66 -30.67
N GLN A 713 29.63 -6.81 -30.67
CA GLN A 713 30.26 -8.12 -30.48
C GLN A 713 30.79 -8.70 -31.79
N ARG A 714 31.97 -8.22 -32.19
CA ARG A 714 32.54 -8.52 -33.51
C ARG A 714 32.76 -10.02 -33.77
N LYS A 715 33.25 -10.78 -32.77
CA LYS A 715 33.45 -12.23 -32.88
C LYS A 715 32.18 -12.98 -33.28
N ILE A 716 31.03 -12.60 -32.71
CA ILE A 716 29.73 -13.21 -33.02
C ILE A 716 29.28 -12.78 -34.42
N VAL A 717 29.48 -11.52 -34.80
CA VAL A 717 29.15 -11.02 -36.15
C VAL A 717 29.94 -11.79 -37.21
N ASP A 718 31.25 -11.93 -37.03
CA ASP A 718 32.10 -12.64 -38.00
C ASP A 718 31.71 -14.13 -38.09
N TRP A 719 31.41 -14.77 -36.95
CA TRP A 719 30.90 -16.15 -36.89
C TRP A 719 29.57 -16.33 -37.64
N LEU A 720 28.61 -15.42 -37.46
CA LEU A 720 27.31 -15.45 -38.15
C LEU A 720 27.46 -15.25 -39.66
N VAL A 721 28.31 -14.30 -40.08
CA VAL A 721 28.53 -13.98 -41.49
C VAL A 721 29.22 -15.14 -42.22
N ALA A 722 30.17 -15.80 -41.54
CA ALA A 722 30.84 -17.00 -42.02
C ALA A 722 29.92 -18.24 -42.08
N SER A 723 28.83 -18.25 -41.31
CA SER A 723 27.89 -19.37 -41.23
C SER A 723 26.89 -19.36 -42.40
N PRO A 724 26.89 -20.37 -43.30
CA PRO A 724 25.93 -20.42 -44.42
C PRO A 724 24.47 -20.57 -43.97
N SER A 725 24.25 -21.19 -42.80
CA SER A 725 22.94 -21.44 -42.22
C SER A 725 22.25 -20.19 -41.65
N PHE A 726 22.98 -19.07 -41.49
CA PHE A 726 22.39 -17.81 -41.06
C PHE A 726 21.77 -17.06 -42.24
N ASN A 727 20.47 -16.75 -42.15
CA ASN A 727 19.69 -16.17 -43.23
C ASN A 727 19.72 -14.63 -43.21
N LEU A 728 20.66 -14.04 -43.94
CA LEU A 728 20.77 -12.58 -44.10
C LEU A 728 19.60 -11.94 -44.88
N ASN A 729 18.85 -12.74 -45.64
CA ASN A 729 17.75 -12.30 -46.49
C ASN A 729 16.38 -12.43 -45.83
N GLU A 730 16.32 -12.93 -44.60
CA GLU A 730 15.07 -13.01 -43.84
C GLU A 730 14.50 -11.60 -43.61
N ARG A 731 13.21 -11.41 -43.92
CA ARG A 731 12.54 -10.12 -43.75
C ARG A 731 11.79 -10.07 -42.42
N ASN A 732 11.89 -8.95 -41.71
CA ASN A 732 11.08 -8.70 -40.51
C ASN A 732 9.63 -8.34 -40.86
N SER A 733 8.78 -8.12 -39.85
CA SER A 733 7.36 -7.74 -40.02
C SER A 733 7.15 -6.40 -40.75
N LEU A 734 8.18 -5.58 -40.89
CA LEU A 734 8.18 -4.33 -41.64
C LEU A 734 8.71 -4.50 -43.08
N GLY A 735 9.11 -5.72 -43.44
CA GLY A 735 9.56 -6.11 -44.78
C GLY A 735 11.03 -5.80 -45.08
N PHE A 736 11.89 -5.62 -44.07
CA PHE A 736 13.33 -5.34 -44.28
C PHE A 736 14.20 -6.56 -44.01
N THR A 737 15.23 -6.80 -44.84
CA THR A 737 16.24 -7.86 -44.63
C THR A 737 17.18 -7.53 -43.46
N GLU A 738 18.02 -8.47 -43.00
CA GLU A 738 18.98 -8.21 -41.92
C GLU A 738 19.96 -7.07 -42.28
N VAL A 739 20.45 -7.06 -43.52
CA VAL A 739 21.36 -6.02 -44.04
C VAL A 739 20.64 -4.66 -44.16
N GLU A 740 19.41 -4.64 -44.68
CA GLU A 740 18.59 -3.42 -44.73
C GLU A 740 18.31 -2.88 -43.32
N GLN A 741 18.04 -3.75 -42.34
CA GLN A 741 17.82 -3.38 -40.94
C GLN A 741 19.07 -2.76 -40.30
N LEU A 742 20.28 -3.26 -40.59
CA LEU A 742 21.54 -2.64 -40.14
C LEU A 742 21.69 -1.21 -40.71
N ARG A 743 21.36 -1.01 -41.99
CA ARG A 743 21.37 0.32 -42.64
C ARG A 743 20.36 1.27 -42.00
N LEU A 744 19.18 0.78 -41.65
CA LEU A 744 18.15 1.57 -40.99
C LEU A 744 18.64 2.12 -39.63
N VAL A 745 19.34 1.32 -38.83
CA VAL A 745 19.89 1.75 -37.52
C VAL A 745 21.25 2.44 -37.58
N GLY A 746 21.71 2.86 -38.76
CA GLY A 746 22.95 3.61 -38.92
C GLY A 746 24.23 2.77 -38.90
N LYS A 747 24.14 1.45 -39.05
CA LYS A 747 25.29 0.52 -39.18
C LYS A 747 25.63 0.27 -40.66
N SER A 748 25.63 1.33 -41.47
CA SER A 748 25.82 1.22 -42.93
C SER A 748 27.17 0.64 -43.33
N GLN A 749 28.26 1.00 -42.64
CA GLN A 749 29.59 0.45 -42.91
C GLN A 749 29.65 -1.07 -42.69
N LEU A 750 29.08 -1.55 -41.57
CA LEU A 750 28.99 -2.99 -41.31
C LEU A 750 28.13 -3.70 -42.36
N ALA A 751 27.03 -3.09 -42.78
CA ALA A 751 26.22 -3.63 -43.86
C ALA A 751 27.00 -3.70 -45.18
N ASP A 752 27.81 -2.69 -45.51
CA ASP A 752 28.69 -2.71 -46.69
C ASP A 752 29.75 -3.82 -46.60
N GLU A 753 30.33 -4.05 -45.42
CA GLU A 753 31.27 -5.16 -45.17
C GLU A 753 30.59 -6.52 -45.35
N ILE A 754 29.40 -6.71 -44.78
CA ILE A 754 28.63 -7.95 -44.93
C ILE A 754 28.30 -8.20 -46.40
N GLU A 755 27.89 -7.16 -47.15
CA GLU A 755 27.59 -7.27 -48.58
C GLU A 755 28.84 -7.60 -49.43
N LYS A 756 30.05 -7.23 -48.99
CA LYS A 756 31.28 -7.66 -49.65
C LYS A 756 31.59 -9.14 -49.42
N ILE A 757 31.29 -9.65 -48.22
CA ILE A 757 31.55 -11.06 -47.84
C ILE A 757 30.45 -11.99 -48.39
N ARG A 758 29.19 -11.54 -48.35
CA ARG A 758 27.99 -12.28 -48.76
C ARG A 758 27.20 -11.45 -49.79
N PRO A 759 27.63 -11.39 -51.07
CA PRO A 759 27.02 -10.53 -52.09
C PRO A 759 25.53 -10.79 -52.35
N GLU A 760 25.05 -11.99 -52.06
CA GLU A 760 23.64 -12.38 -52.17
C GLU A 760 22.73 -11.71 -51.12
N ALA A 761 23.31 -11.07 -50.10
CA ALA A 761 22.59 -10.34 -49.06
C ALA A 761 22.38 -8.84 -49.39
N LYS A 762 22.67 -8.43 -50.63
CA LYS A 762 22.63 -7.03 -51.06
C LYS A 762 21.27 -6.39 -50.81
N GLY A 763 21.24 -5.38 -49.93
CA GLY A 763 20.04 -4.65 -49.59
C GLY A 763 19.68 -3.58 -50.62
N ARG A 764 18.38 -3.24 -50.72
CA ARG A 764 17.96 -2.12 -51.57
C ARG A 764 18.23 -0.76 -50.90
N PRO A 765 18.38 0.33 -51.68
CA PRO A 765 18.48 1.68 -51.14
C PRO A 765 17.26 2.09 -50.30
N ILE A 766 17.49 2.86 -49.23
CA ILE A 766 16.44 3.31 -48.30
C ILE A 766 15.71 4.55 -48.86
N THR A 767 14.43 4.42 -49.19
CA THR A 767 13.56 5.49 -49.74
C THR A 767 12.95 6.38 -48.65
N VAL A 768 12.27 7.49 -49.01
CA VAL A 768 11.54 8.35 -48.03
C VAL A 768 10.41 7.59 -47.32
N ARG A 769 9.67 6.73 -48.01
CA ARG A 769 8.67 5.85 -47.40
C ARG A 769 9.33 4.87 -46.42
N ASP A 770 10.50 4.35 -46.78
CA ASP A 770 11.31 3.55 -45.87
C ASP A 770 11.90 4.37 -44.75
N ARG A 771 12.14 5.67 -44.92
CA ARG A 771 12.55 6.59 -43.84
C ARG A 771 11.40 6.90 -42.89
N ASN A 772 10.15 6.86 -43.35
CA ASN A 772 8.97 6.97 -42.48
C ASN A 772 8.69 5.65 -41.77
N ARG A 773 8.81 4.52 -42.49
CA ARG A 773 8.89 3.20 -41.86
C ARG A 773 10.11 3.10 -40.95
N LYS A 774 11.22 3.79 -41.25
CA LYS A 774 12.39 3.96 -40.39
C LYS A 774 12.06 4.85 -39.22
N LYS A 775 11.22 5.88 -39.30
CA LYS A 775 10.80 6.62 -38.11
C LYS A 775 9.91 5.78 -37.19
N ILE A 776 9.09 4.88 -37.75
CA ILE A 776 8.28 3.92 -36.98
C ILE A 776 9.16 2.77 -36.48
N ALA A 777 10.06 2.27 -37.32
CA ALA A 777 11.01 1.21 -37.03
C ALA A 777 12.04 1.74 -36.03
N ASP A 778 12.69 2.88 -36.23
CA ASP A 778 13.44 3.68 -35.24
C ASP A 778 12.52 3.98 -34.06
N TYR A 779 11.26 4.40 -34.14
CA TYR A 779 10.46 4.50 -32.90
C TYR A 779 10.37 3.16 -32.12
N LEU A 780 10.41 2.02 -32.83
CA LEU A 780 10.51 0.64 -32.31
C LEU A 780 11.98 0.13 -32.11
N LEU A 781 13.02 0.77 -32.66
CA LEU A 781 14.45 0.37 -32.76
C LEU A 781 15.39 1.39 -32.06
N TYR A 782 15.05 2.67 -32.01
CA TYR A 782 15.54 3.85 -31.25
C TYR A 782 15.35 3.70 -29.72
N ARG A 783 15.22 2.45 -29.28
CA ARG A 783 16.07 1.93 -28.23
C ARG A 783 17.59 2.08 -28.52
N LYS A 784 18.02 2.29 -29.77
CA LYS A 784 19.44 2.27 -30.20
C LYS A 784 19.91 3.65 -30.71
N GLY A 785 20.80 4.27 -29.93
CA GLY A 785 21.35 5.62 -30.14
C GLY A 785 20.95 6.57 -29.00
N ALA A 786 19.92 6.21 -28.24
CA ALA A 786 19.83 6.56 -26.84
C ALA A 786 20.81 5.68 -26.06
N PRO A 787 21.44 6.18 -24.98
CA PRO A 787 21.99 5.27 -23.98
C PRO A 787 20.93 4.20 -23.70
N ILE A 788 21.33 2.93 -23.70
CA ILE A 788 20.43 1.85 -23.29
C ILE A 788 19.88 2.31 -21.95
N ILE A 789 18.56 2.53 -21.86
CA ILE A 789 17.90 2.59 -20.57
C ILE A 789 18.21 1.23 -19.96
N ASP A 790 19.19 1.17 -19.09
CA ASP A 790 19.60 -0.04 -18.41
C ASP A 790 19.44 0.21 -16.92
N PHE A 791 19.35 -0.86 -16.16
CA PHE A 791 19.40 -0.83 -14.72
C PHE A 791 20.77 -1.36 -14.33
N VAL A 792 21.65 -0.44 -13.91
CA VAL A 792 23.02 -0.75 -13.50
C VAL A 792 22.96 -1.20 -12.04
N ARG A 793 23.35 -2.46 -11.81
CA ARG A 793 23.43 -3.03 -10.47
C ARG A 793 24.58 -2.38 -9.70
N ILE A 794 24.23 -1.73 -8.60
CA ILE A 794 25.12 -1.13 -7.62
C ILE A 794 25.29 -2.14 -6.49
N GLU A 795 26.52 -2.57 -6.25
CA GLU A 795 26.81 -3.54 -5.18
C GLU A 795 26.86 -2.86 -3.81
N PRO A 796 26.59 -3.58 -2.71
CA PRO A 796 26.75 -3.05 -1.36
C PRO A 796 28.18 -2.54 -1.12
N GLY A 797 28.32 -1.54 -0.27
CA GLY A 797 29.61 -1.01 0.12
C GLY A 797 29.48 0.15 1.10
N SER A 798 30.61 0.65 1.57
CA SER A 798 30.67 1.81 2.46
C SER A 798 31.47 2.92 1.83
N PHE A 799 31.10 4.17 2.13
CA PHE A 799 31.76 5.37 1.64
C PHE A 799 31.62 6.52 2.63
N LEU A 800 32.41 7.57 2.43
CA LEU A 800 32.26 8.83 3.16
C LEU A 800 31.31 9.76 2.40
N MET A 801 30.06 9.80 2.86
CA MET A 801 29.05 10.75 2.38
C MET A 801 29.41 12.16 2.81
N GLY A 802 29.27 13.14 1.92
CA GLY A 802 29.73 14.52 2.16
C GLY A 802 31.26 14.68 2.26
N GLY A 803 32.03 13.59 2.25
CA GLY A 803 33.48 13.56 2.43
C GLY A 803 33.94 13.09 3.82
N ASP A 804 33.04 13.03 4.81
CA ASP A 804 33.40 12.79 6.22
C ASP A 804 32.41 11.90 6.99
N ILE A 805 31.23 11.58 6.44
CA ILE A 805 30.20 10.79 7.13
C ILE A 805 30.22 9.34 6.65
N LEU A 806 30.64 8.41 7.52
CA LEU A 806 30.65 6.98 7.20
C LEU A 806 29.23 6.46 6.97
N THR A 807 28.98 5.99 5.75
CA THR A 807 27.69 5.48 5.29
C THR A 807 27.86 4.15 4.59
N THR A 808 26.97 3.20 4.87
CA THR A 808 26.97 1.85 4.28
C THR A 808 25.68 1.62 3.52
N ILE A 809 25.78 1.31 2.21
CA ILE A 809 24.69 0.73 1.44
C ILE A 809 24.78 -0.79 1.60
N SER A 810 23.79 -1.40 2.24
CA SER A 810 23.89 -2.80 2.69
C SER A 810 23.28 -3.82 1.74
N LYS A 811 22.46 -3.37 0.80
CA LYS A 811 21.79 -4.22 -0.19
C LYS A 811 22.09 -3.71 -1.60
N PRO A 812 22.27 -4.61 -2.58
CA PRO A 812 22.40 -4.18 -3.95
C PRO A 812 21.06 -3.60 -4.41
N PHE A 813 21.14 -2.62 -5.28
CA PHE A 813 20.00 -2.06 -5.98
C PHE A 813 20.40 -1.80 -7.42
N GLU A 814 19.44 -1.65 -8.32
CA GLU A 814 19.77 -1.20 -9.68
C GLU A 814 19.34 0.25 -9.83
N ILE A 815 20.21 1.08 -10.41
CA ILE A 815 19.87 2.45 -10.78
C ILE A 815 19.76 2.57 -12.30
N MET A 816 18.77 3.33 -12.75
CA MET A 816 18.60 3.61 -14.17
C MET A 816 19.83 4.34 -14.72
N SER A 817 20.36 3.91 -15.86
CA SER A 817 21.59 4.44 -16.47
C SER A 817 21.50 5.91 -16.88
N VAL A 818 20.29 6.42 -17.04
CA VAL A 818 19.94 7.78 -17.45
C VAL A 818 18.77 8.31 -16.64
N ASP A 819 18.52 9.62 -16.76
CA ASP A 819 17.28 10.23 -16.28
C ASP A 819 16.08 9.75 -17.11
N VAL A 820 14.89 9.71 -16.50
CA VAL A 820 13.66 9.28 -17.16
C VAL A 820 13.37 10.20 -18.35
N PRO A 821 13.37 9.70 -19.60
CA PRO A 821 13.05 10.53 -20.76
C PRO A 821 11.58 10.92 -20.80
N GLN A 822 11.26 12.06 -21.42
CA GLN A 822 9.89 12.54 -21.63
C GLN A 822 9.00 11.48 -22.31
N ARG A 823 9.55 10.72 -23.27
CA ARG A 823 8.84 9.60 -23.93
C ARG A 823 8.38 8.54 -22.93
N THR A 824 9.29 8.10 -22.07
CA THR A 824 9.02 7.05 -21.07
C THR A 824 7.96 7.53 -20.09
N TYR A 825 8.09 8.78 -19.62
CA TYR A 825 7.10 9.40 -18.76
C TYR A 825 5.71 9.42 -19.41
N ARG A 826 5.63 9.91 -20.65
CA ARG A 826 4.40 10.00 -21.46
C ARG A 826 3.74 8.64 -21.69
N ILE A 827 4.49 7.63 -22.11
CA ILE A 827 3.93 6.29 -22.40
C ILE A 827 3.36 5.65 -21.13
N ILE A 828 4.06 5.73 -20.00
CA ILE A 828 3.54 5.22 -18.72
C ILE A 828 2.27 5.96 -18.29
N THR A 829 2.24 7.28 -18.45
CA THR A 829 1.04 8.07 -18.18
C THR A 829 -0.13 7.65 -19.07
N GLN A 830 0.10 7.44 -20.37
CA GLN A 830 -0.93 7.00 -21.32
C GLN A 830 -1.41 5.58 -21.05
N LEU A 831 -0.51 4.64 -20.75
CA LEU A 831 -0.85 3.27 -20.37
C LEU A 831 -1.67 3.21 -19.08
N SER A 832 -1.49 4.18 -18.18
CA SER A 832 -2.30 4.31 -16.97
C SER A 832 -3.70 4.90 -17.21
N GLY A 833 -4.09 5.12 -18.47
CA GLY A 833 -5.41 5.63 -18.86
C GLY A 833 -5.53 7.16 -18.80
N ASN A 834 -4.46 7.88 -18.48
CA ASN A 834 -4.47 9.32 -18.36
C ASN A 834 -4.19 10.00 -19.71
N ARG A 835 -5.14 10.84 -20.16
CA ARG A 835 -5.08 11.56 -21.44
C ARG A 835 -4.92 13.08 -21.27
N ASP A 836 -4.74 13.58 -20.06
CA ASP A 836 -4.55 15.00 -19.79
C ASP A 836 -3.16 15.46 -20.26
N TYR A 837 -3.15 16.39 -21.23
CA TYR A 837 -1.96 16.91 -21.89
C TYR A 837 -0.86 17.34 -20.92
N TYR A 838 -1.19 18.12 -19.87
CA TYR A 838 -0.22 18.66 -18.91
C TYR A 838 0.45 17.58 -18.06
N THR A 839 -0.25 16.47 -17.82
CA THR A 839 0.31 15.33 -17.09
C THR A 839 0.99 14.32 -18.00
N THR A 840 0.66 14.31 -19.30
CA THR A 840 1.31 13.44 -20.29
C THR A 840 2.62 14.02 -20.82
N SER A 841 2.78 15.34 -20.77
CA SER A 841 3.97 16.08 -21.23
C SER A 841 4.21 17.34 -20.39
N PRO A 842 4.68 17.19 -19.13
CA PRO A 842 4.82 18.33 -18.19
C PRO A 842 6.03 19.24 -18.50
N SER A 843 6.98 18.73 -19.27
CA SER A 843 8.26 19.37 -19.57
C SER A 843 8.13 20.74 -20.23
N HIS A 844 8.96 21.68 -19.80
CA HIS A 844 9.12 22.97 -20.47
C HIS A 844 9.94 22.82 -21.76
N TYR A 845 11.06 22.10 -21.70
CA TYR A 845 11.94 21.92 -22.86
C TYR A 845 11.61 20.64 -23.61
N MET A 846 10.80 20.77 -24.66
CA MET A 846 10.22 19.62 -25.35
C MET A 846 11.25 18.79 -26.14
N GLY A 847 11.18 17.47 -25.98
CA GLY A 847 11.91 16.50 -26.78
C GLY A 847 11.83 15.11 -26.18
N GLU A 848 11.39 14.11 -26.95
CA GLU A 848 11.13 12.74 -26.47
C GLU A 848 12.30 12.08 -25.72
N ARG A 849 13.54 12.49 -26.05
CA ARG A 849 14.78 12.02 -25.41
C ARG A 849 15.36 12.96 -24.36
N ARG A 850 14.82 14.16 -24.18
CA ARG A 850 15.20 15.02 -23.05
C ARG A 850 14.68 14.40 -21.77
N PRO A 851 15.35 14.62 -20.61
CA PRO A 851 14.81 14.19 -19.34
C PRO A 851 13.45 14.86 -19.13
N VAL A 852 12.53 14.15 -18.49
CA VAL A 852 11.33 14.79 -17.97
C VAL A 852 11.74 15.75 -16.86
N GLU A 853 11.32 16.99 -16.98
CA GLU A 853 11.47 18.03 -15.97
C GLU A 853 10.13 18.75 -15.77
N ASN A 854 10.11 19.75 -14.89
CA ASN A 854 8.88 20.42 -14.48
C ASN A 854 7.89 19.46 -13.80
N VAL A 855 8.41 18.52 -13.01
CA VAL A 855 7.64 17.54 -12.25
C VAL A 855 7.81 17.77 -10.75
N SER A 856 6.69 17.93 -10.03
CA SER A 856 6.70 18.01 -8.57
C SER A 856 7.01 16.64 -7.94
N TYR A 857 7.42 16.61 -6.68
CA TYR A 857 7.70 15.36 -5.97
C TYR A 857 6.47 14.43 -5.93
N GLU A 858 5.27 15.00 -5.80
CA GLU A 858 4.00 14.25 -5.83
C GLU A 858 3.72 13.67 -7.21
N MET A 859 3.97 14.43 -8.28
CA MET A 859 3.81 13.92 -9.66
C MET A 859 4.70 12.71 -9.89
N VAL A 860 5.96 12.79 -9.46
CA VAL A 860 6.91 11.67 -9.50
C VAL A 860 6.40 10.48 -8.69
N SER A 861 5.92 10.71 -7.46
CA SER A 861 5.39 9.65 -6.57
C SER A 861 4.19 8.94 -7.20
N SER A 862 3.24 9.71 -7.75
CA SER A 862 2.04 9.18 -8.40
C SER A 862 2.40 8.41 -9.68
N TRP A 863 3.34 8.94 -10.47
CA TRP A 863 3.82 8.30 -11.70
C TRP A 863 4.54 6.97 -11.43
N ILE A 864 5.44 6.91 -10.44
CA ILE A 864 6.08 5.67 -10.00
C ILE A 864 5.04 4.67 -9.46
N GLY A 865 4.03 5.15 -8.71
CA GLY A 865 2.92 4.33 -8.25
C GLY A 865 2.12 3.70 -9.41
N ARG A 866 1.88 4.45 -10.48
CA ARG A 866 1.24 3.95 -11.72
C ARG A 866 2.13 2.93 -12.42
N LEU A 867 3.43 3.22 -12.57
CA LEU A 867 4.40 2.29 -13.14
C LEU A 867 4.41 0.96 -12.38
N ASN A 868 4.45 0.99 -11.05
CA ASN A 868 4.42 -0.21 -10.21
C ASN A 868 3.08 -0.97 -10.31
N ARG A 869 1.95 -0.29 -10.53
CA ARG A 869 0.66 -0.94 -10.83
C ARG A 869 0.68 -1.61 -12.19
N LEU A 870 1.11 -0.89 -13.22
CA LEU A 870 1.26 -1.42 -14.58
C LEU A 870 2.20 -2.63 -14.58
N SER A 871 3.28 -2.60 -13.80
CA SER A 871 4.19 -3.74 -13.64
C SER A 871 3.49 -5.00 -13.12
N LYS A 872 2.43 -4.87 -12.32
CA LYS A 872 1.70 -6.02 -11.75
C LYS A 872 0.57 -6.55 -12.65
N THR A 873 0.19 -5.82 -13.70
CA THR A 873 -0.93 -6.22 -14.57
C THR A 873 -0.66 -7.53 -15.28
N GLY A 874 -1.72 -8.28 -15.59
CA GLY A 874 -1.65 -9.47 -16.45
C GLY A 874 -1.80 -9.17 -17.93
N ASP A 875 -1.91 -7.89 -18.32
CA ASP A 875 -2.11 -7.50 -19.70
C ASP A 875 -0.80 -7.67 -20.48
N ALA A 876 -0.78 -8.64 -21.41
CA ALA A 876 0.41 -9.01 -22.17
C ALA A 876 0.98 -7.82 -22.96
N ARG A 877 0.12 -6.94 -23.48
CA ARG A 877 0.54 -5.74 -24.21
C ARG A 877 1.25 -4.74 -23.30
N THR A 878 0.68 -4.45 -22.14
CA THR A 878 1.30 -3.58 -21.13
C THR A 878 2.62 -4.15 -20.66
N GLN A 879 2.70 -5.45 -20.37
CA GLN A 879 3.94 -6.10 -19.93
C GLN A 879 5.02 -6.06 -21.02
N ALA A 880 4.66 -6.25 -22.29
CA ALA A 880 5.57 -6.10 -23.41
C ALA A 880 6.12 -4.66 -23.52
N ILE A 881 5.26 -3.65 -23.37
CA ILE A 881 5.68 -2.24 -23.40
C ILE A 881 6.57 -1.89 -22.19
N LEU A 882 6.28 -2.42 -20.99
CA LEU A 882 7.14 -2.19 -19.83
C LEU A 882 8.50 -2.88 -19.97
N ALA A 883 8.54 -4.09 -20.53
CA ALA A 883 9.78 -4.77 -20.89
C ALA A 883 10.54 -4.02 -21.99
N GLU A 884 9.84 -3.28 -22.86
CA GLU A 884 10.44 -2.38 -23.84
C GLU A 884 11.05 -1.13 -23.18
N LEU A 885 10.33 -0.49 -22.25
CA LEU A 885 10.79 0.74 -21.61
C LEU A 885 11.85 0.51 -20.54
N PHE A 886 11.81 -0.63 -19.86
CA PHE A 886 12.69 -0.94 -18.73
C PHE A 886 13.29 -2.34 -18.89
N PRO A 887 14.45 -2.48 -19.56
CA PRO A 887 15.17 -3.75 -19.69
C PRO A 887 15.36 -4.47 -18.35
N GLY A 888 15.16 -5.78 -18.37
CA GLY A 888 15.14 -6.61 -17.16
C GLY A 888 13.80 -6.63 -16.41
N HIS A 889 12.80 -5.84 -16.84
CA HIS A 889 11.45 -5.87 -16.25
C HIS A 889 10.93 -7.31 -16.17
N LYS A 890 10.35 -7.62 -15.03
CA LYS A 890 9.51 -8.77 -14.76
C LYS A 890 8.19 -8.25 -14.24
N ARG A 891 7.09 -8.96 -14.54
CA ARG A 891 5.81 -8.68 -13.92
C ARG A 891 6.00 -8.64 -12.40
N GLY A 892 5.63 -7.54 -11.77
CA GLY A 892 5.82 -7.30 -10.34
C GLY A 892 7.08 -6.53 -9.93
N SER A 893 7.97 -6.17 -10.87
CA SER A 893 9.15 -5.32 -10.59
C SER A 893 8.78 -4.05 -9.83
N ILE A 894 9.56 -3.75 -8.79
CA ILE A 894 9.32 -2.58 -7.92
C ILE A 894 10.33 -1.47 -8.25
N TYR A 895 9.81 -0.35 -8.74
CA TYR A 895 10.55 0.86 -9.03
C TYR A 895 10.37 1.89 -7.91
N GLY A 896 11.39 2.72 -7.69
CA GLY A 896 11.40 3.79 -6.68
C GLY A 896 12.35 4.93 -7.05
N ARG A 897 12.48 5.91 -6.14
CA ARG A 897 13.55 6.92 -6.18
C ARG A 897 14.77 6.43 -5.40
N PRO A 898 15.99 6.86 -5.77
CA PRO A 898 17.15 6.65 -4.93
C PRO A 898 17.01 7.42 -3.60
N THR A 899 17.57 6.87 -2.53
CA THR A 899 17.87 7.70 -1.36
C THR A 899 19.04 8.64 -1.67
N GLU A 900 19.21 9.71 -0.89
CA GLU A 900 20.34 10.62 -1.04
C GLU A 900 21.67 9.88 -0.92
N ALA A 901 21.78 9.00 0.08
CA ALA A 901 22.95 8.18 0.28
C ALA A 901 23.18 7.19 -0.87
N GLN A 902 22.14 6.53 -1.38
CA GLN A 902 22.25 5.68 -2.57
C GLN A 902 22.75 6.48 -3.78
N TYR A 903 22.26 7.69 -3.97
CA TYR A 903 22.64 8.52 -5.11
C TYR A 903 24.07 9.05 -4.99
N GLU A 904 24.48 9.51 -3.81
CA GLU A 904 25.88 9.95 -3.61
C GLU A 904 26.86 8.79 -3.69
N PHE A 905 26.48 7.60 -3.20
CA PHE A 905 27.27 6.40 -3.37
C PHE A 905 27.52 6.09 -4.86
N VAL A 906 26.50 6.28 -5.71
CA VAL A 906 26.63 6.17 -7.17
C VAL A 906 27.50 7.28 -7.75
N LEU A 907 27.35 8.54 -7.30
CA LEU A 907 28.20 9.67 -7.71
C LEU A 907 29.67 9.46 -7.34
N ARG A 908 29.94 8.63 -6.32
CA ARG A 908 31.28 8.23 -5.89
C ARG A 908 31.70 6.85 -6.41
N LEU A 909 31.03 6.35 -7.45
CA LEU A 909 31.31 5.06 -8.10
C LEU A 909 31.43 3.90 -7.10
N GLY A 910 30.46 3.80 -6.17
CA GLY A 910 30.42 2.78 -5.14
C GLY A 910 31.45 2.98 -4.02
N GLY A 911 31.81 4.24 -3.75
CA GLY A 911 32.74 4.61 -2.69
C GLY A 911 34.22 4.60 -3.09
N VAL A 912 34.53 4.31 -4.36
CA VAL A 912 35.90 4.22 -4.88
C VAL A 912 36.43 5.57 -5.37
N ALA A 913 35.55 6.51 -5.71
CA ALA A 913 35.95 7.84 -6.21
C ALA A 913 36.03 8.87 -5.07
N GLU A 914 37.22 9.43 -4.88
CA GLU A 914 37.51 10.48 -3.90
C GLU A 914 37.33 11.90 -4.44
N GLY A 915 37.07 12.06 -5.74
CA GLY A 915 37.01 13.36 -6.39
C GLY A 915 35.68 14.11 -6.28
N ASN A 916 35.72 15.39 -6.64
CA ASN A 916 34.54 16.28 -6.61
C ASN A 916 33.43 15.85 -7.59
N TYR A 917 33.75 15.07 -8.62
CA TYR A 917 32.82 14.54 -9.61
C TYR A 917 33.05 13.04 -9.84
N ALA A 918 32.05 12.34 -10.36
CA ALA A 918 32.11 10.91 -10.67
C ALA A 918 33.18 10.53 -11.69
N HIS A 919 33.63 11.48 -12.53
CA HIS A 919 34.72 11.27 -13.48
C HIS A 919 36.11 11.61 -12.91
N GLY A 920 36.19 12.11 -11.67
CA GLY A 920 37.43 12.46 -10.98
C GLY A 920 37.50 13.93 -10.49
N ASN A 921 38.72 14.41 -10.25
CA ASN A 921 39.03 15.76 -9.80
C ASN A 921 39.21 16.74 -10.97
N GLY A 922 38.68 17.96 -10.81
CA GLY A 922 38.90 19.09 -11.72
C GLY A 922 37.71 19.41 -12.62
N GLU A 923 37.32 20.68 -12.60
CA GLU A 923 36.22 21.23 -13.41
C GLU A 923 36.51 21.20 -14.92
N SER A 924 37.79 21.21 -15.32
CA SER A 924 38.22 21.36 -16.72
C SER A 924 37.74 20.26 -17.67
N LYS A 925 37.33 19.09 -17.16
CA LYS A 925 36.78 17.99 -17.95
C LYS A 925 35.27 17.78 -17.72
N LEU A 926 34.62 18.56 -16.86
CA LEU A 926 33.21 18.39 -16.52
C LEU A 926 32.30 18.52 -17.75
N GLY A 927 32.65 19.41 -18.70
CA GLY A 927 31.91 19.63 -19.94
C GLY A 927 31.81 18.40 -20.86
N ASP A 928 32.70 17.41 -20.70
CA ASP A 928 32.62 16.13 -21.42
C ASP A 928 31.55 15.20 -20.86
N TYR A 929 31.21 15.33 -19.57
CA TYR A 929 30.37 14.39 -18.81
C TYR A 929 29.03 14.97 -18.34
N ALA A 930 28.90 16.30 -18.32
CA ALA A 930 27.72 17.00 -17.79
C ALA A 930 27.19 18.07 -18.74
N VAL A 931 25.90 18.38 -18.59
CA VAL A 931 25.25 19.55 -19.20
C VAL A 931 25.00 20.56 -18.09
N TYR A 932 25.69 21.68 -18.12
CA TYR A 932 25.69 22.73 -17.10
C TYR A 932 26.07 24.06 -17.76
N ASP A 933 25.75 25.19 -17.12
CA ASP A 933 25.85 26.53 -17.71
C ASP A 933 25.35 26.59 -19.18
N ALA A 934 24.23 25.92 -19.43
CA ALA A 934 23.56 25.85 -20.72
C ALA A 934 22.25 26.66 -20.72
N ASP A 935 21.57 26.76 -21.87
CA ASP A 935 20.27 27.46 -22.01
C ASP A 935 19.05 26.54 -21.92
N SER A 936 19.26 25.21 -21.97
CA SER A 936 18.18 24.22 -21.88
C SER A 936 18.71 22.84 -21.47
N THR A 937 17.79 21.91 -21.21
CA THR A 937 18.13 20.48 -21.10
C THR A 937 18.79 19.94 -22.38
N ALA A 938 19.40 18.76 -22.32
CA ALA A 938 19.84 18.04 -23.51
C ALA A 938 19.20 16.64 -23.55
N ALA A 939 19.29 15.97 -24.71
CA ALA A 939 18.89 14.56 -24.78
C ALA A 939 19.72 13.74 -23.78
N VAL A 940 19.08 12.82 -23.05
CA VAL A 940 19.80 11.97 -22.09
C VAL A 940 20.91 11.18 -22.79
N GLY A 941 22.04 11.05 -22.11
CA GLY A 941 23.29 10.47 -22.62
C GLY A 941 23.91 11.19 -23.80
N SER A 942 23.70 12.51 -23.93
CA SER A 942 24.43 13.31 -24.93
C SER A 942 25.89 13.57 -24.57
N LYS A 943 26.29 13.27 -23.33
CA LYS A 943 27.65 13.44 -22.80
C LYS A 943 28.30 12.07 -22.56
N LYS A 944 29.61 12.04 -22.31
CA LYS A 944 30.34 10.81 -22.00
C LYS A 944 29.79 10.18 -20.71
N PRO A 945 29.62 8.86 -20.64
CA PRO A 945 29.26 8.19 -19.40
C PRO A 945 30.46 8.07 -18.47
N VAL A 946 30.19 7.84 -17.19
CA VAL A 946 31.12 7.14 -16.29
C VAL A 946 30.76 5.67 -16.25
N PHE A 947 31.70 4.79 -15.94
CA PHE A 947 31.46 3.36 -15.91
C PHE A 947 31.46 2.83 -14.48
N TYR A 948 30.43 2.07 -14.12
CA TYR A 948 30.34 1.33 -12.87
C TYR A 948 30.11 -0.14 -13.20
N ASN A 949 30.98 -1.03 -12.72
CA ASN A 949 30.97 -2.46 -13.05
C ASN A 949 30.86 -2.74 -14.57
N GLY A 950 31.63 -1.98 -15.37
CA GLY A 950 31.63 -2.11 -16.83
C GLY A 950 30.39 -1.58 -17.55
N LYS A 951 29.39 -1.07 -16.82
CA LYS A 951 28.16 -0.49 -17.38
C LYS A 951 28.19 1.03 -17.34
N PRO A 952 27.68 1.72 -18.38
CA PRO A 952 27.70 3.17 -18.45
C PRO A 952 26.57 3.80 -17.61
N LEU A 953 26.91 4.87 -16.89
CA LEU A 953 26.01 5.80 -16.22
C LEU A 953 26.20 7.19 -16.81
N TYR A 954 25.12 7.77 -17.33
CA TYR A 954 25.12 9.10 -17.96
C TYR A 954 24.46 10.12 -17.06
N ASP A 955 24.71 11.41 -17.33
CA ASP A 955 23.99 12.54 -16.75
C ASP A 955 23.90 12.49 -15.22
N LEU A 956 24.90 11.91 -14.53
CA LEU A 956 24.92 11.89 -13.08
C LEU A 956 25.02 13.31 -12.53
N HIS A 957 25.82 14.13 -13.22
CA HIS A 957 26.00 15.56 -13.00
C HIS A 957 25.35 16.35 -14.15
N GLY A 958 24.56 17.37 -13.82
CA GLY A 958 23.92 18.27 -14.76
C GLY A 958 22.67 17.69 -15.45
N ASN A 959 22.28 18.36 -16.54
CA ASN A 959 21.03 18.21 -17.30
C ASN A 959 19.80 18.54 -16.45
N VAL A 960 19.45 17.70 -15.48
CA VAL A 960 18.41 17.98 -14.46
C VAL A 960 18.90 17.49 -13.11
N ALA A 961 18.57 18.19 -12.03
CA ALA A 961 18.65 17.65 -10.69
C ALA A 961 17.56 16.57 -10.50
N LYS A 962 17.77 15.61 -9.61
CA LYS A 962 16.88 14.45 -9.46
C LYS A 962 16.22 14.49 -8.09
N TRP A 963 14.93 14.22 -8.03
CA TRP A 963 14.24 14.02 -6.75
C TRP A 963 14.73 12.75 -6.04
N MET A 964 15.20 12.91 -4.80
CA MET A 964 15.58 11.80 -3.90
C MET A 964 14.42 11.43 -2.97
N GLU A 965 14.40 10.22 -2.43
CA GLU A 965 13.38 9.81 -1.45
C GLU A 965 13.45 10.63 -0.14
N ASP A 966 14.62 11.12 0.22
CA ASP A 966 14.91 11.72 1.51
C ASP A 966 14.28 13.11 1.70
N TRP A 967 13.89 13.40 2.93
CA TRP A 967 13.66 14.77 3.36
C TRP A 967 14.99 15.51 3.53
N TYR A 968 15.01 16.80 3.19
CA TYR A 968 16.18 17.63 3.42
C TYR A 968 16.37 17.88 4.92
N GLY A 969 17.60 17.67 5.38
CA GLY A 969 18.03 17.84 6.77
C GLY A 969 19.52 17.52 6.90
N PRO A 970 20.06 17.45 8.13
CA PRO A 970 21.45 17.03 8.34
C PRO A 970 21.71 15.68 7.67
N PRO A 971 22.81 15.53 6.91
CA PRO A 971 23.16 14.24 6.30
C PRO A 971 23.36 13.19 7.41
N GLN A 972 22.81 12.00 7.19
CA GLN A 972 22.85 10.91 8.16
C GLN A 972 23.74 9.79 7.62
N GLY A 973 24.70 9.35 8.45
CA GLY A 973 25.53 8.18 8.17
C GLY A 973 24.89 6.89 8.64
N GLY A 974 25.70 5.82 8.67
CA GLY A 974 25.26 4.49 9.10
C GLY A 974 24.71 3.64 7.96
N LYS A 975 23.92 2.62 8.30
CA LYS A 975 23.47 1.58 7.37
C LYS A 975 22.14 1.97 6.69
N ASP A 976 22.16 2.06 5.36
CA ASP A 976 21.04 2.43 4.48
C ASP A 976 20.23 3.66 4.96
N PRO A 977 20.88 4.82 5.20
CA PRO A 977 20.16 6.00 5.67
C PRO A 977 19.16 6.48 4.62
N VAL A 978 17.97 6.85 5.10
CA VAL A 978 16.83 7.36 4.33
C VAL A 978 16.52 8.83 4.66
N GLY A 979 17.48 9.49 5.30
CA GLY A 979 17.34 10.84 5.82
C GLY A 979 16.31 10.95 6.96
N PRO A 980 15.95 12.17 7.36
CA PRO A 980 14.89 12.41 8.34
C PRO A 980 13.55 11.82 7.89
N LEU A 981 12.75 11.30 8.83
CA LEU A 981 11.41 10.77 8.55
C LEU A 981 10.42 11.84 8.07
N THR A 982 10.69 13.12 8.37
CA THR A 982 9.84 14.27 8.01
C THR A 982 10.69 15.48 7.63
N GLY A 983 10.16 16.33 6.75
CA GLY A 983 10.73 17.63 6.39
C GLY A 983 9.72 18.50 5.64
N ASP A 984 10.18 19.68 5.24
CA ASP A 984 9.45 20.66 4.41
C ASP A 984 9.97 20.72 2.97
N ARG A 985 11.20 20.26 2.73
CA ARG A 985 11.84 20.18 1.41
C ARG A 985 12.36 18.78 1.16
N ARG A 986 12.28 18.31 -0.07
CA ARG A 986 12.89 17.04 -0.50
C ARG A 986 14.24 17.33 -1.11
N ILE A 987 15.14 16.37 -0.97
CA ILE A 987 16.49 16.52 -1.51
C ILE A 987 16.43 16.41 -3.04
N VAL A 988 17.19 17.29 -3.70
CA VAL A 988 17.51 17.16 -5.12
C VAL A 988 19.03 17.08 -5.30
N ARG A 989 19.50 16.15 -6.13
CA ARG A 989 20.94 15.88 -6.32
C ARG A 989 21.34 15.94 -7.79
N GLY A 990 22.64 16.18 -8.03
CA GLY A 990 23.27 16.13 -9.35
C GLY A 990 23.32 17.45 -10.13
N GLY A 991 22.59 18.49 -9.72
CA GLY A 991 22.57 19.78 -10.42
C GLY A 991 21.85 19.74 -11.77
N GLY A 992 21.35 20.90 -12.22
CA GLY A 992 20.64 21.06 -13.49
C GLY A 992 21.43 21.81 -14.56
N TRP A 993 20.86 21.87 -15.76
CA TRP A 993 21.48 22.47 -16.95
C TRP A 993 21.92 23.93 -16.80
N PHE A 994 21.25 24.74 -15.96
CA PHE A 994 21.58 26.15 -15.75
C PHE A 994 22.55 26.40 -14.58
N ASN A 995 22.92 25.34 -13.85
CA ASN A 995 23.76 25.50 -12.68
C ASN A 995 25.24 25.52 -13.06
N SER A 996 26.05 26.23 -12.26
CA SER A 996 27.50 26.22 -12.40
C SER A 996 28.11 24.91 -11.91
N ALA A 997 29.34 24.62 -12.35
CA ALA A 997 30.09 23.41 -12.02
C ALA A 997 30.14 23.07 -10.51
N ARG A 998 30.20 24.09 -9.65
CA ARG A 998 30.21 23.90 -8.18
C ARG A 998 28.92 23.26 -7.66
N SER A 999 27.79 23.56 -8.27
CA SER A 999 26.48 22.98 -7.87
C SER A 999 26.28 21.56 -8.39
N LEU A 1000 27.23 21.06 -9.19
CA LEU A 1000 27.23 19.71 -9.74
C LEU A 1000 28.10 18.75 -8.93
N GLU A 1001 28.87 19.22 -7.95
CA GLU A 1001 29.77 18.36 -7.17
C GLU A 1001 29.03 17.20 -6.51
N SER A 1002 29.69 16.05 -6.37
CA SER A 1002 29.12 14.84 -5.77
C SER A 1002 28.57 15.10 -4.37
N GLY A 1003 29.19 15.99 -3.59
CA GLY A 1003 28.73 16.40 -2.26
C GLY A 1003 27.64 17.48 -2.24
N TYR A 1004 27.32 18.14 -3.37
CA TYR A 1004 26.47 19.34 -3.37
C TYR A 1004 24.96 19.03 -3.20
N ARG A 1005 24.38 19.41 -2.07
CA ARG A 1005 23.00 19.07 -1.71
C ARG A 1005 22.05 20.21 -2.07
N GLY A 1006 21.18 19.96 -3.04
CA GLY A 1006 20.04 20.83 -3.32
C GLY A 1006 18.80 20.38 -2.57
N SER A 1007 17.82 21.27 -2.48
CA SER A 1007 16.48 20.89 -2.02
C SER A 1007 15.41 21.75 -2.65
N ALA A 1008 14.21 21.19 -2.79
CA ALA A 1008 13.04 21.91 -3.27
C ALA A 1008 11.81 21.47 -2.49
N ARG A 1009 10.78 22.32 -2.43
CA ARG A 1009 9.53 21.93 -1.77
C ARG A 1009 8.86 20.84 -2.60
N PRO A 1010 8.27 19.80 -1.96
CA PRO A 1010 7.60 18.71 -2.67
C PRO A 1010 6.61 19.23 -3.73
N GLU A 1011 5.80 20.21 -3.35
CA GLU A 1011 4.71 20.79 -4.13
C GLU A 1011 5.15 21.82 -5.18
N SER A 1012 6.45 22.16 -5.25
CA SER A 1012 6.95 23.14 -6.20
C SER A 1012 6.67 22.70 -7.64
N GLN A 1013 5.83 23.47 -8.32
CA GLN A 1013 5.61 23.40 -9.78
C GLN A 1013 6.60 24.35 -10.46
N SER A 1014 6.79 24.23 -11.78
CA SER A 1014 7.70 25.09 -12.57
C SER A 1014 9.19 24.87 -12.27
N LEU A 1015 9.58 23.68 -11.84
CA LEU A 1015 10.98 23.29 -11.64
C LEU A 1015 11.59 22.80 -12.96
N PHE A 1016 11.92 23.72 -13.87
CA PHE A 1016 12.40 23.40 -15.22
C PHE A 1016 13.80 22.76 -15.29
N SER A 1017 14.36 22.41 -14.14
CA SER A 1017 15.64 21.72 -13.99
C SER A 1017 15.59 20.55 -13.01
N VAL A 1018 14.41 20.13 -12.54
CA VAL A 1018 14.27 18.97 -11.64
C VAL A 1018 13.46 17.86 -12.31
N GLY A 1019 14.04 16.66 -12.37
CA GLY A 1019 13.49 15.49 -13.04
C GLY A 1019 13.58 14.22 -12.18
N ILE A 1020 13.67 13.07 -12.85
CA ILE A 1020 13.53 11.74 -12.23
C ILE A 1020 14.69 10.85 -12.68
N ARG A 1021 15.27 10.11 -11.74
CA ARG A 1021 16.01 8.88 -12.02
C ARG A 1021 15.46 7.76 -11.15
N LEU A 1022 15.23 6.60 -11.75
CA LEU A 1022 14.64 5.46 -11.04
C LEU A 1022 15.70 4.56 -10.45
N ILE A 1023 15.36 3.94 -9.32
CA ILE A 1023 15.96 2.68 -8.89
C ILE A 1023 14.96 1.54 -9.09
N ARG A 1024 15.46 0.33 -9.26
CA ARG A 1024 14.70 -0.92 -9.20
C ARG A 1024 15.23 -1.76 -8.04
N LYS A 1025 14.33 -2.21 -7.17
CA LYS A 1025 14.69 -3.09 -6.06
C LYS A 1025 15.04 -4.47 -6.61
N ILE A 1026 16.13 -5.05 -6.10
CA ILE A 1026 16.51 -6.42 -6.38
C ILE A 1026 15.88 -7.28 -5.27
N GLU A 1027 14.93 -8.14 -5.64
CA GLU A 1027 14.40 -9.16 -4.74
C GLU A 1027 15.44 -10.30 -4.65
N ASN A 1028 15.80 -10.65 -3.41
CA ASN A 1028 16.84 -11.64 -3.09
C ASN A 1028 16.35 -13.08 -3.21
#